data_AF-A0A1G4JIB6-F1
#
_entry.id   AF-A0A1G4JIB6-F1
#
_cell.length_a   1.000
_cell.length_b   1.000
_cell.length_c   1.000
_cell.angle_alpha   90.00
_cell.angle_beta   90.00
_cell.angle_gamma   90.00
#
_symmetry.space_group_name_H-M   'P 1'
#
loop_
_entity.id
_entity.type
_entity.pdbx_description
1 polymer ?
#
loop_
_entity_poly.entity_id
_entity_poly.type
_entity_poly.pdbx_seq_one_letter_code
_entity_poly.pdbx_strand_id
1 'polypeptide(L)'
;MMLPLEILERIVVCGLDSFETAKAWCKLSPHFKTQVTRNLGIVVIADSDRTKPLSFSKDLLHYNSLSDGTNVLMVNTGYYSRVSLKKFLEKYQNLLLVVITERMFSDLLLSFFNCVVEEVIAIGAQHRKNLSIIYHTSHYFLSKMYFRQLQVCKRYFRLCELHLLGDNYAGQFSSIDLDLVFELTKIHNVKGLFSLSILNPSNVLMAPKLESIRELDVSASVNPAEAFKYAPKLVRIDQFRIPTDLDLEIPYSLPTCDYLKLMNFNPNAAYPTLYGQGIRGELVIATSPKTEGASFKRLLFPNVKRLVITSVISIIEDVKFENCQFSSLRAYNGSHAFGLTDWDSLVAAGAQLKSLQVSIDTCHDLLTLVQCPFTLTDTFEITSKSESTNVLAVKDNFLSLIEQFKAQCSLSSCVQIKMKVASVWQCLLLHLMIIPSIPKTAALRLDINLEQLEEDVEQYLSKNNIYRYELFQLVGLPAENGNLHLVLPQTLNVTLVDSDPPKIGKTKSGGSAMIEASIKNNTGYIMPPAADLTQYPVSPSDFRRNSLAGSDSDTARRNSIVHIPSSVSEEARVRRKSSSSFEKNLACPIFDQPHEQHRAEDQILNFSFAEGSHFSILETTEYIVDHCLRTFSHLQQASTLRFRSKLSISRNCHSNLMMQSFEAMFDALSEMVKLRTKYPCMGHFELFILTNFQDEREFLADLAEEINELLEMDDKKERVALDLETICDEAGFLAKLLLQPD
;
A
#
# COMPACT_ATOMS: atom_id res chain seq x y z
N MET A 1 -18.85 -17.10 -55.45
CA MET A 1 -17.59 -16.99 -56.21
C MET A 1 -16.52 -17.71 -55.40
N MET A 2 -15.93 -18.80 -55.91
CA MET A 2 -14.86 -19.53 -55.20
C MET A 2 -13.51 -18.92 -55.60
N LEU A 3 -12.66 -18.60 -54.62
CA LEU A 3 -11.29 -18.14 -54.88
C LEU A 3 -10.44 -19.32 -55.38
N PRO A 4 -9.53 -19.11 -56.36
CA PRO A 4 -8.53 -20.10 -56.75
C PRO A 4 -7.72 -20.59 -55.55
N LEU A 5 -7.36 -21.88 -55.55
CA LEU A 5 -6.68 -22.52 -54.43
C LEU A 5 -5.33 -21.87 -54.14
N GLU A 6 -4.62 -21.44 -55.18
CA GLU A 6 -3.31 -20.79 -55.10
C GLU A 6 -3.38 -19.44 -54.37
N ILE A 7 -4.49 -18.72 -54.57
CA ILE A 7 -4.74 -17.45 -53.86
C ILE A 7 -5.02 -17.73 -52.39
N LEU A 8 -5.83 -18.76 -52.10
CA LEU A 8 -6.13 -19.17 -50.72
C LEU A 8 -4.87 -19.66 -49.98
N GLU A 9 -4.01 -20.44 -50.63
CA GLU A 9 -2.72 -20.86 -50.06
C GLU A 9 -1.82 -19.67 -49.74
N ARG A 10 -1.76 -18.68 -50.64
CA ARG A 10 -0.98 -17.47 -50.40
C ARG A 10 -1.54 -16.66 -49.24
N ILE A 11 -2.86 -16.55 -49.12
CA ILE A 11 -3.53 -15.91 -47.97
C ILE A 11 -3.18 -16.64 -46.67
N VAL A 12 -3.20 -17.99 -46.66
CA VAL A 12 -2.82 -18.79 -45.49
C VAL A 12 -1.39 -18.48 -45.07
N VAL A 13 -0.44 -18.50 -46.01
CA VAL A 13 0.99 -18.23 -45.73
C VAL A 13 1.21 -16.80 -45.25
N CYS A 14 0.52 -15.82 -45.83
CA CYS A 14 0.58 -14.43 -45.37
C CYS A 14 -0.02 -14.24 -43.97
N GLY A 15 -1.05 -15.02 -43.61
CA GLY A 15 -1.70 -14.97 -42.29
C GLY A 15 -0.98 -15.74 -41.18
N LEU A 16 0.24 -16.24 -41.42
CA LEU A 16 1.08 -16.90 -40.41
C LEU A 16 1.83 -15.91 -39.50
N ASP A 17 1.54 -14.62 -39.62
CA ASP A 17 1.95 -13.59 -38.67
C ASP A 17 1.10 -13.59 -37.39
N SER A 18 -0.02 -14.32 -37.34
CA SER A 18 -0.81 -14.51 -36.12
C SER A 18 -1.01 -15.98 -35.76
N PHE A 19 -0.79 -16.30 -34.49
CA PHE A 19 -1.04 -17.62 -33.91
C PHE A 19 -2.51 -18.03 -34.02
N GLU A 20 -3.44 -17.13 -33.67
CA GLU A 20 -4.87 -17.44 -33.76
C GLU A 20 -5.33 -17.63 -35.21
N THR A 21 -4.78 -16.85 -36.14
CA THR A 21 -5.08 -17.00 -37.57
C THR A 21 -4.56 -18.33 -38.11
N ALA A 22 -3.32 -18.70 -37.79
CA ALA A 22 -2.76 -20.00 -38.15
C ALA A 22 -3.59 -21.17 -37.58
N LYS A 23 -4.06 -21.04 -36.33
CA LYS A 23 -4.95 -22.01 -35.67
C LYS A 23 -6.31 -22.10 -36.33
N ALA A 24 -6.89 -20.98 -36.76
CA ALA A 24 -8.14 -20.98 -37.51
C ALA A 24 -7.99 -21.71 -38.85
N TRP A 25 -6.92 -21.46 -39.61
CA TRP A 25 -6.65 -22.16 -40.88
C TRP A 25 -6.52 -23.67 -40.71
N CYS A 26 -5.83 -24.13 -39.66
CA CYS A 26 -5.69 -25.55 -39.37
C CYS A 26 -7.03 -26.24 -39.06
N LYS A 27 -8.00 -25.51 -38.49
CA LYS A 27 -9.34 -26.03 -38.19
C LYS A 27 -10.25 -26.13 -39.41
N LEU A 28 -10.01 -25.29 -40.44
CA LEU A 28 -10.87 -25.23 -41.62
C LEU A 28 -10.70 -26.44 -42.56
N SER A 29 -9.47 -26.90 -42.79
CA SER A 29 -9.20 -28.02 -43.71
C SER A 29 -7.81 -28.65 -43.49
N PRO A 30 -7.65 -29.97 -43.68
CA PRO A 30 -6.34 -30.64 -43.69
C PRO A 30 -5.35 -30.06 -44.70
N HIS A 31 -5.85 -29.56 -45.84
CA HIS A 31 -5.03 -28.93 -46.86
C HIS A 31 -4.33 -27.67 -46.32
N PHE A 32 -5.08 -26.79 -45.66
CA PHE A 32 -4.52 -25.58 -45.05
C PHE A 32 -3.64 -25.90 -43.85
N LYS A 33 -3.98 -26.92 -43.06
CA LYS A 33 -3.08 -27.41 -42.00
C LYS A 33 -1.70 -27.79 -42.57
N THR A 34 -1.66 -28.46 -43.72
CA THR A 34 -0.40 -28.81 -44.39
C THR A 34 0.38 -27.56 -44.82
N GLN A 35 -0.31 -26.52 -45.30
CA GLN A 35 0.34 -25.24 -45.63
C GLN A 35 0.88 -24.52 -44.39
N VAL A 36 0.16 -24.57 -43.26
CA VAL A 36 0.66 -24.04 -41.98
C VAL A 36 1.90 -24.79 -41.52
N THR A 37 1.86 -26.12 -41.42
CA THR A 37 2.99 -26.91 -40.89
C THR A 37 4.25 -26.80 -41.75
N ARG A 38 4.12 -26.62 -43.07
CA ARG A 38 5.24 -26.39 -43.99
C ARG A 38 5.95 -25.04 -43.79
N ASN A 39 5.22 -24.02 -43.35
CA ASN A 39 5.69 -22.62 -43.37
C ASN A 39 5.87 -21.99 -41.96
N LEU A 40 5.40 -22.66 -40.91
CA LEU A 40 5.52 -22.24 -39.51
C LEU A 40 6.45 -23.17 -38.74
N GLY A 41 7.56 -22.64 -38.22
CA GLY A 41 8.44 -23.34 -37.29
C GLY A 41 8.05 -23.06 -35.84
N ILE A 42 7.95 -24.11 -35.01
CA ILE A 42 7.62 -24.02 -33.60
C ILE A 42 8.86 -24.36 -32.77
N VAL A 43 9.27 -23.49 -31.85
CA VAL A 43 10.34 -23.78 -30.90
C VAL A 43 9.74 -23.82 -29.50
N VAL A 44 9.78 -24.98 -28.86
CA VAL A 44 9.27 -25.16 -27.49
C VAL A 44 10.45 -25.07 -26.53
N ILE A 45 10.41 -24.08 -25.66
CA ILE A 45 11.49 -23.69 -24.76
C ILE A 45 11.08 -24.04 -23.34
N ALA A 46 11.71 -25.08 -22.78
CA ALA A 46 11.58 -25.44 -21.38
C ALA A 46 12.69 -24.76 -20.58
N ASP A 47 12.29 -23.89 -19.66
CA ASP A 47 13.19 -23.15 -18.78
C ASP A 47 12.97 -23.57 -17.32
N SER A 48 13.60 -24.67 -16.94
CA SER A 48 13.52 -25.26 -15.60
C SER A 48 14.86 -25.83 -15.16
N ASP A 49 15.12 -25.86 -13.86
CA ASP A 49 16.28 -26.58 -13.28
C ASP A 49 16.13 -28.11 -13.33
N ARG A 50 14.93 -28.59 -13.64
CA ARG A 50 14.64 -30.02 -13.74
C ARG A 50 15.13 -30.57 -15.07
N THR A 51 15.87 -31.68 -15.01
CA THR A 51 16.32 -32.46 -16.18
C THR A 51 15.21 -33.30 -16.80
N LYS A 52 14.10 -33.52 -16.07
CA LYS A 52 12.91 -34.19 -16.61
C LYS A 52 12.07 -33.17 -17.39
N PRO A 53 11.49 -33.58 -18.54
CA PRO A 53 10.55 -32.72 -19.25
C PRO A 53 9.41 -32.38 -18.30
N LEU A 54 9.18 -31.08 -18.11
CA LEU A 54 8.00 -30.57 -17.42
C LEU A 54 6.79 -31.33 -17.98
N SER A 55 5.99 -31.93 -17.11
CA SER A 55 4.72 -32.52 -17.53
C SER A 55 3.85 -31.36 -17.99
N PHE A 56 3.92 -31.06 -19.29
CA PHE A 56 3.19 -29.98 -19.92
C PHE A 56 1.74 -30.09 -19.49
N SER A 57 1.18 -29.03 -18.88
CA SER A 57 -0.28 -28.94 -18.81
C SER A 57 -0.76 -29.13 -20.25
N LYS A 58 -1.69 -30.05 -20.46
CA LYS A 58 -2.05 -30.55 -21.79
C LYS A 58 -2.65 -29.46 -22.71
N ASP A 59 -2.65 -28.19 -22.30
CA ASP A 59 -3.33 -27.15 -23.05
C ASP A 59 -2.80 -25.70 -22.92
N LEU A 60 -1.61 -25.42 -23.43
CA LEU A 60 -1.11 -24.04 -23.58
C LEU A 60 -1.63 -23.39 -24.87
N LEU A 61 -2.96 -23.28 -24.99
CA LEU A 61 -3.72 -22.78 -26.16
C LEU A 61 -3.77 -23.72 -27.38
N HIS A 62 -3.59 -25.03 -27.21
CA HIS A 62 -3.58 -26.03 -28.29
C HIS A 62 -2.54 -25.77 -29.41
N TYR A 63 -1.37 -25.22 -29.12
CA TYR A 63 -0.35 -24.97 -30.14
C TYR A 63 0.06 -26.25 -30.90
N ASN A 64 -0.04 -27.43 -30.26
CA ASN A 64 0.21 -28.74 -30.87
C ASN A 64 -0.67 -29.02 -32.10
N SER A 65 -1.82 -28.36 -32.23
CA SER A 65 -2.66 -28.49 -33.43
C SER A 65 -1.99 -27.95 -34.71
N LEU A 66 -0.98 -27.08 -34.55
CA LEU A 66 -0.17 -26.49 -35.62
C LEU A 66 1.08 -27.34 -35.96
N SER A 67 1.24 -28.49 -35.30
CA SER A 67 2.42 -29.36 -35.44
C SER A 67 2.12 -30.61 -36.27
N ASP A 68 3.09 -31.01 -37.08
CA ASP A 68 3.21 -32.36 -37.64
C ASP A 68 4.43 -33.13 -37.10
N GLY A 69 5.11 -32.56 -36.09
CA GLY A 69 6.33 -33.06 -35.49
C GLY A 69 7.61 -32.60 -36.20
N THR A 70 7.59 -32.46 -37.52
CA THR A 70 8.78 -32.05 -38.30
C THR A 70 9.05 -30.54 -38.25
N ASN A 71 8.02 -29.78 -37.92
CA ASN A 71 8.07 -28.34 -37.73
C ASN A 71 8.22 -27.91 -36.26
N VAL A 72 8.67 -28.82 -35.38
CA VAL A 72 8.88 -28.53 -33.95
C VAL A 72 10.34 -28.78 -33.56
N LEU A 73 10.92 -27.83 -32.83
CA LEU A 73 12.20 -27.97 -32.14
C LEU A 73 11.99 -27.82 -30.63
N MET A 74 12.27 -28.86 -29.86
CA MET A 74 12.24 -28.81 -28.40
C MET A 74 13.64 -28.40 -27.88
N VAL A 75 13.70 -27.41 -27.01
CA VAL A 75 14.96 -26.93 -26.41
C VAL A 75 14.81 -26.75 -24.90
N ASN A 76 15.89 -27.04 -24.18
CA ASN A 76 16.06 -26.66 -22.78
C ASN A 76 17.07 -25.52 -22.71
N THR A 77 16.77 -24.44 -22.00
CA THR A 77 17.63 -23.25 -21.91
C THR A 77 19.01 -23.55 -21.31
N GLY A 78 19.13 -24.57 -20.44
CA GLY A 78 20.40 -25.01 -19.86
C GLY A 78 21.29 -25.79 -20.82
N TYR A 79 20.71 -26.45 -21.83
CA TYR A 79 21.46 -27.31 -22.76
C TYR A 79 20.74 -27.38 -24.11
N TYR A 80 21.26 -26.67 -25.12
CA TYR A 80 20.75 -26.71 -26.49
C TYR A 80 21.87 -26.65 -27.53
N SER A 81 21.60 -27.20 -28.73
CA SER A 81 22.53 -27.19 -29.86
C SER A 81 22.31 -25.93 -30.71
N ARG A 82 23.26 -24.99 -30.64
CA ARG A 82 23.27 -23.77 -31.48
C ARG A 82 23.19 -24.09 -32.98
N VAL A 83 23.87 -25.15 -33.43
CA VAL A 83 23.85 -25.60 -34.83
C VAL A 83 22.45 -26.08 -35.25
N SER A 84 21.77 -26.83 -34.38
CA SER A 84 20.42 -27.32 -34.67
C SER A 84 19.40 -26.20 -34.69
N LEU A 85 19.53 -25.25 -33.76
CA LEU A 85 18.72 -24.03 -33.72
C LEU A 85 18.89 -23.22 -35.01
N LYS A 86 20.13 -22.96 -35.43
CA LYS A 86 20.42 -22.22 -36.68
C LYS A 86 19.75 -22.85 -37.89
N LYS A 87 19.95 -24.16 -38.12
CA LYS A 87 19.34 -24.89 -39.25
C LYS A 87 17.81 -24.81 -39.23
N PHE A 88 17.22 -24.86 -38.04
CA PHE A 88 15.77 -24.73 -37.89
C PHE A 88 15.29 -23.31 -38.24
N LEU A 89 15.98 -22.29 -37.73
CA LEU A 89 15.67 -20.88 -38.01
C LEU A 89 15.89 -20.52 -39.49
N GLU A 90 16.84 -21.14 -40.17
CA GLU A 90 17.05 -20.99 -41.63
C GLU A 90 15.83 -21.47 -42.43
N LYS A 91 15.21 -22.58 -42.01
CA LYS A 91 14.12 -23.23 -42.74
C LYS A 91 12.80 -22.44 -42.71
N TYR A 92 12.49 -21.77 -41.60
CA TYR A 92 11.15 -21.18 -41.39
C TYR A 92 11.18 -19.65 -41.32
N GLN A 93 10.29 -18.99 -42.06
CA GLN A 93 10.13 -17.53 -42.03
C GLN A 93 9.21 -17.05 -40.91
N ASN A 94 8.19 -17.85 -40.57
CA ASN A 94 7.29 -17.62 -39.46
C ASN A 94 7.68 -18.51 -38.29
N LEU A 95 7.81 -17.93 -37.10
CA LEU A 95 8.27 -18.62 -35.91
C LEU A 95 7.28 -18.43 -34.75
N LEU A 96 6.91 -19.55 -34.12
CA LEU A 96 6.18 -19.58 -32.86
C LEU A 96 7.11 -20.07 -31.75
N LEU A 97 7.39 -19.22 -30.77
CA LEU A 97 8.14 -19.61 -29.58
C LEU A 97 7.16 -19.93 -28.45
N VAL A 98 7.21 -21.14 -27.91
CA VAL A 98 6.41 -21.56 -26.76
C VAL A 98 7.33 -21.64 -25.55
N VAL A 99 7.34 -20.60 -24.73
CA VAL A 99 8.16 -20.49 -23.52
C VAL A 99 7.36 -20.97 -22.33
N ILE A 100 7.97 -21.91 -21.59
CA ILE A 100 7.43 -22.43 -20.34
C ILE A 100 8.53 -22.29 -19.32
N THR A 101 8.33 -21.41 -18.35
CA THR A 101 9.31 -21.16 -17.30
C THR A 101 8.69 -21.37 -15.92
N GLU A 102 9.43 -22.10 -15.08
CA GLU A 102 9.18 -22.18 -13.64
C GLU A 102 10.17 -21.29 -12.86
N ARG A 103 10.99 -20.49 -13.55
CA ARG A 103 11.96 -19.61 -12.89
C ARG A 103 11.35 -18.24 -12.69
N MET A 104 11.64 -17.65 -11.53
CA MET A 104 11.30 -16.26 -11.23
C MET A 104 12.16 -15.26 -12.03
N PHE A 105 13.38 -15.61 -12.40
CA PHE A 105 14.19 -14.87 -13.38
C PHE A 105 15.19 -15.85 -14.00
N SER A 106 15.34 -15.81 -15.32
CA SER A 106 16.23 -16.70 -16.06
C SER A 106 17.19 -15.96 -16.99
N ASP A 107 18.45 -15.86 -16.58
CA ASP A 107 19.56 -15.44 -17.45
C ASP A 107 19.75 -16.41 -18.63
N LEU A 108 19.46 -17.69 -18.42
CA LEU A 108 19.54 -18.71 -19.47
C LEU A 108 18.50 -18.46 -20.56
N LEU A 109 17.27 -18.09 -20.19
CA LEU A 109 16.23 -17.72 -21.14
C LEU A 109 16.59 -16.44 -21.89
N LEU A 110 17.12 -15.43 -21.21
CA LEU A 110 17.62 -14.21 -21.85
C LEU A 110 18.74 -14.52 -22.86
N SER A 111 19.71 -15.34 -22.46
CA SER A 111 20.81 -15.81 -23.30
C SER A 111 20.31 -16.59 -24.52
N PHE A 112 19.28 -17.44 -24.34
CA PHE A 112 18.64 -18.16 -25.44
C PHE A 112 18.00 -17.19 -26.45
N PHE A 113 17.22 -16.21 -25.99
CA PHE A 113 16.64 -15.20 -26.88
C PHE A 113 17.71 -14.40 -27.62
N ASN A 114 18.82 -14.06 -26.96
CA ASN A 114 19.95 -13.40 -27.61
C ASN A 114 20.59 -14.29 -28.69
N CYS A 115 20.74 -15.60 -28.42
CA CYS A 115 21.24 -16.54 -29.42
C CYS A 115 20.30 -16.65 -30.62
N VAL A 116 18.98 -16.68 -30.42
CA VAL A 116 18.00 -16.65 -31.53
C VAL A 116 18.20 -15.38 -32.38
N VAL A 117 18.41 -14.22 -31.75
CA VAL A 117 18.70 -12.96 -32.45
C VAL A 117 19.99 -13.06 -33.25
N GLU A 118 21.09 -13.51 -32.65
CA GLU A 118 22.38 -13.68 -33.31
C GLU A 118 22.29 -14.61 -34.53
N GLU A 119 21.61 -15.75 -34.40
CA GLU A 119 21.47 -16.70 -35.49
C GLU A 119 20.65 -16.12 -36.64
N VAL A 120 19.53 -15.44 -36.36
CA VAL A 120 18.74 -14.80 -37.42
C VAL A 120 19.53 -13.71 -38.14
N ILE A 121 20.35 -12.94 -37.43
CA ILE A 121 21.26 -11.96 -38.05
C ILE A 121 22.28 -12.67 -38.94
N ALA A 122 22.89 -13.75 -38.45
CA ALA A 122 23.88 -14.52 -39.20
C ALA A 122 23.32 -15.20 -40.45
N ILE A 123 22.02 -15.52 -40.46
CA ILE A 123 21.31 -16.07 -41.63
C ILE A 123 21.18 -15.01 -42.74
N GLY A 124 21.17 -13.72 -42.41
CA GLY A 124 21.15 -12.64 -43.40
C GLY A 124 19.88 -12.61 -44.26
N ALA A 125 18.72 -12.96 -43.68
CA ALA A 125 17.46 -13.03 -44.41
C ALA A 125 17.08 -11.68 -45.07
N GLN A 126 16.68 -11.71 -46.34
CA GLN A 126 16.24 -10.52 -47.09
C GLN A 126 14.92 -9.92 -46.54
N HIS A 127 14.14 -10.72 -45.81
CA HIS A 127 12.87 -10.33 -45.21
C HIS A 127 12.85 -10.59 -43.70
N ARG A 128 12.14 -9.73 -42.95
CA ARG A 128 11.93 -9.86 -41.51
C ARG A 128 11.22 -11.18 -41.18
N LYS A 129 11.73 -11.93 -40.22
CA LYS A 129 11.04 -13.11 -39.68
C LYS A 129 9.87 -12.69 -38.81
N ASN A 130 8.72 -13.32 -39.00
CA ASN A 130 7.54 -13.09 -38.17
C ASN A 130 7.67 -13.91 -36.89
N LEU A 131 7.51 -13.25 -35.74
CA LEU A 131 7.68 -13.88 -34.42
C LEU A 131 6.39 -13.75 -33.60
N SER A 132 5.85 -14.89 -33.20
CA SER A 132 4.80 -15.00 -32.19
C SER A 132 5.33 -15.75 -30.97
N ILE A 133 4.91 -15.35 -29.77
CA ILE A 133 5.36 -15.96 -28.52
C ILE A 133 4.16 -16.35 -27.67
N ILE A 134 4.14 -17.58 -27.16
CA ILE A 134 3.32 -18.00 -26.04
C ILE A 134 4.24 -18.09 -24.83
N TYR A 135 4.02 -17.25 -23.83
CA TYR A 135 4.81 -17.19 -22.62
C TYR A 135 3.94 -17.64 -21.44
N HIS A 136 4.27 -18.80 -20.88
CA HIS A 136 3.64 -19.33 -19.68
C HIS A 136 4.62 -19.28 -18.51
N THR A 137 4.14 -18.73 -17.39
CA THR A 137 4.89 -18.62 -16.14
C THR A 137 3.98 -18.99 -14.97
N SER A 138 4.46 -19.87 -14.10
CA SER A 138 3.80 -20.23 -12.84
C SER A 138 4.04 -19.22 -11.72
N HIS A 139 5.06 -18.36 -11.86
CA HIS A 139 5.48 -17.40 -10.84
C HIS A 139 5.06 -15.96 -11.12
N TYR A 140 4.24 -15.71 -12.16
CA TYR A 140 3.78 -14.37 -12.54
C TYR A 140 4.93 -13.37 -12.69
N PHE A 141 6.01 -13.83 -13.31
CA PHE A 141 7.15 -13.00 -13.63
C PHE A 141 7.33 -12.93 -15.14
N LEU A 142 7.51 -11.72 -15.63
CA LEU A 142 7.97 -11.46 -16.98
C LEU A 142 8.82 -10.20 -16.92
N SER A 143 10.01 -10.24 -17.50
CA SER A 143 10.87 -9.07 -17.61
C SER A 143 10.87 -8.54 -19.03
N LYS A 144 10.66 -7.23 -19.18
CA LYS A 144 10.85 -6.52 -20.45
C LYS A 144 12.23 -6.73 -21.08
N MET A 145 13.24 -7.12 -20.28
CA MET A 145 14.59 -7.41 -20.77
C MET A 145 14.63 -8.60 -21.76
N TYR A 146 13.73 -9.59 -21.62
CA TYR A 146 13.72 -10.76 -22.51
C TYR A 146 13.46 -10.41 -23.97
N PHE A 147 12.70 -9.35 -24.23
CA PHE A 147 12.34 -8.94 -25.59
C PHE A 147 13.15 -7.75 -26.11
N ARG A 148 14.04 -7.18 -25.28
CA ARG A 148 14.78 -5.97 -25.62
C ARG A 148 15.63 -6.13 -26.89
N GLN A 149 16.39 -7.22 -27.02
CA GLN A 149 17.24 -7.42 -28.21
C GLN A 149 16.41 -7.65 -29.48
N LEU A 150 15.28 -8.36 -29.36
CA LEU A 150 14.32 -8.53 -30.47
C LEU A 150 13.76 -7.18 -30.93
N GLN A 151 13.46 -6.28 -29.99
CA GLN A 151 12.99 -4.92 -30.26
C GLN A 151 14.07 -4.01 -30.86
N VAL A 152 15.34 -4.15 -30.48
CA VAL A 152 16.45 -3.40 -31.09
C VAL A 152 16.68 -3.88 -32.52
N CYS A 153 16.57 -5.18 -32.77
CA CYS A 153 16.79 -5.82 -34.07
C CYS A 153 15.55 -5.86 -34.99
N LYS A 154 14.69 -4.83 -34.96
CA LYS A 154 13.47 -4.70 -35.79
C LYS A 154 13.67 -4.86 -37.30
N ARG A 155 14.90 -4.68 -37.80
CA ARG A 155 15.23 -4.94 -39.22
C ARG A 155 15.11 -6.43 -39.58
N TYR A 156 15.29 -7.32 -38.61
CA TYR A 156 15.31 -8.77 -38.81
C TYR A 156 14.04 -9.46 -38.30
N PHE A 157 13.30 -8.82 -37.40
CA PHE A 157 12.10 -9.38 -36.78
C PHE A 157 10.88 -8.48 -36.97
N ARG A 158 9.73 -9.10 -37.21
CA ARG A 158 8.40 -8.51 -37.01
C ARG A 158 7.77 -9.20 -35.79
N LEU A 159 7.61 -8.46 -34.69
CA LEU A 159 7.02 -8.97 -33.45
C LEU A 159 5.51 -8.91 -33.55
N CYS A 160 4.88 -10.02 -33.89
CA CYS A 160 3.50 -10.02 -34.35
C CYS A 160 2.52 -10.23 -33.19
N GLU A 161 2.69 -11.31 -32.41
CA GLU A 161 1.71 -11.68 -31.37
C GLU A 161 2.38 -12.25 -30.10
N LEU A 162 1.98 -11.75 -28.93
CA LEU A 162 2.37 -12.29 -27.62
C LEU A 162 1.15 -12.78 -26.86
N HIS A 163 1.17 -14.03 -26.39
CA HIS A 163 0.21 -14.59 -25.44
C HIS A 163 0.90 -14.78 -24.10
N LEU A 164 0.54 -13.98 -23.11
CA LEU A 164 0.97 -14.14 -21.73
C LEU A 164 -0.06 -14.98 -20.98
N LEU A 165 0.36 -16.13 -20.47
CA LEU A 165 -0.46 -17.07 -19.71
C LEU A 165 0.01 -17.07 -18.26
N GLY A 166 -0.83 -16.56 -17.35
CA GLY A 166 -0.67 -16.75 -15.92
C GLY A 166 -1.46 -17.96 -15.42
N ASP A 167 -1.05 -18.51 -14.29
CA ASP A 167 -1.88 -19.50 -13.58
C ASP A 167 -3.04 -18.78 -12.83
N ASN A 168 -4.05 -19.49 -12.33
CA ASN A 168 -5.20 -18.84 -11.67
C ASN A 168 -4.94 -18.40 -10.20
N TYR A 169 -3.80 -18.77 -9.60
CA TYR A 169 -3.46 -18.54 -8.18
C TYR A 169 -2.57 -17.31 -7.96
N ALA A 170 -2.90 -16.17 -8.56
CA ALA A 170 -2.11 -14.96 -8.37
C ALA A 170 -2.40 -14.36 -6.98
N GLY A 171 -1.37 -14.27 -6.14
CA GLY A 171 -1.35 -13.37 -4.98
C GLY A 171 -1.36 -11.90 -5.43
N GLN A 172 -1.57 -10.98 -4.48
CA GLN A 172 -1.66 -9.52 -4.72
C GLN A 172 -0.39 -8.89 -5.34
N PHE A 173 0.72 -9.62 -5.46
CA PHE A 173 2.02 -9.11 -5.91
C PHE A 173 2.50 -9.83 -7.18
N SER A 174 2.07 -9.38 -8.35
CA SER A 174 2.60 -9.83 -9.65
C SER A 174 3.85 -9.02 -10.03
N SER A 175 4.95 -9.66 -10.43
CA SER A 175 6.19 -9.01 -10.89
C SER A 175 6.29 -8.98 -12.43
N ILE A 176 5.16 -8.78 -13.11
CA ILE A 176 5.08 -8.76 -14.58
C ILE A 176 5.37 -7.34 -15.08
N ASP A 177 6.53 -7.18 -15.71
CA ASP A 177 6.99 -5.98 -16.41
C ASP A 177 6.82 -6.17 -17.92
N LEU A 178 5.90 -5.42 -18.52
CA LEU A 178 5.54 -5.59 -19.92
C LEU A 178 5.75 -4.30 -20.72
N ASP A 179 6.52 -4.38 -21.79
CA ASP A 179 6.52 -3.37 -22.85
C ASP A 179 5.67 -3.90 -24.01
N LEU A 180 4.68 -3.12 -24.47
CA LEU A 180 3.92 -3.48 -25.67
C LEU A 180 4.80 -3.29 -26.90
N VAL A 181 5.63 -4.29 -27.19
CA VAL A 181 6.53 -4.33 -28.37
C VAL A 181 5.97 -5.18 -29.51
N PHE A 182 5.05 -6.08 -29.21
CA PHE A 182 4.31 -6.87 -30.18
C PHE A 182 3.14 -6.05 -30.74
N GLU A 183 2.80 -6.26 -32.01
CA GLU A 183 1.63 -5.64 -32.65
C GLU A 183 0.33 -6.01 -31.90
N LEU A 184 0.23 -7.26 -31.42
CA LEU A 184 -0.86 -7.74 -30.59
C LEU A 184 -0.34 -8.44 -29.33
N THR A 185 -0.78 -8.00 -28.16
CA THR A 185 -0.48 -8.66 -26.87
C THR A 185 -1.77 -9.09 -26.19
N LYS A 186 -1.90 -10.38 -25.93
CA LYS A 186 -3.03 -11.01 -25.24
C LYS A 186 -2.59 -11.50 -23.86
N ILE A 187 -3.28 -11.03 -22.84
CA ILE A 187 -3.00 -11.39 -21.45
C ILE A 187 -4.14 -12.28 -20.95
N HIS A 188 -3.82 -13.51 -20.58
CA HIS A 188 -4.77 -14.52 -20.13
C HIS A 188 -4.55 -14.84 -18.66
N ASN A 189 -5.64 -14.82 -17.88
CA ASN A 189 -5.65 -15.20 -16.45
C ASN A 189 -4.67 -14.42 -15.55
N VAL A 190 -4.24 -13.24 -15.97
CA VAL A 190 -3.47 -12.31 -15.14
C VAL A 190 -4.37 -11.16 -14.72
N LYS A 191 -4.43 -10.88 -13.41
CA LYS A 191 -5.23 -9.80 -12.83
C LYS A 191 -4.43 -8.52 -12.56
N GLY A 192 -3.14 -8.65 -12.26
CA GLY A 192 -2.27 -7.53 -11.92
C GLY A 192 -1.06 -7.45 -12.86
N LEU A 193 -0.63 -6.23 -13.17
CA LEU A 193 0.67 -5.96 -13.79
C LEU A 193 1.49 -5.07 -12.86
N PHE A 194 2.79 -5.35 -12.78
CA PHE A 194 3.71 -4.46 -12.10
C PHE A 194 3.90 -3.18 -12.91
N SER A 195 4.38 -3.31 -14.14
CA SER A 195 4.55 -2.17 -15.05
C SER A 195 4.09 -2.50 -16.45
N LEU A 196 3.52 -1.49 -17.12
CA LEU A 196 3.09 -1.55 -18.51
C LEU A 196 3.55 -0.31 -19.26
N SER A 197 4.33 -0.49 -20.32
CA SER A 197 4.75 0.59 -21.22
C SER A 197 4.04 0.49 -22.58
N ILE A 198 3.34 1.55 -23.00
CA ILE A 198 2.67 1.63 -24.31
C ILE A 198 3.29 2.77 -25.12
N LEU A 199 4.20 2.42 -26.03
CA LEU A 199 4.98 3.42 -26.77
C LEU A 199 4.45 3.68 -28.19
N ASN A 200 3.70 2.75 -28.76
CA ASN A 200 3.23 2.82 -30.14
C ASN A 200 1.70 2.68 -30.20
N PRO A 201 0.96 3.63 -30.81
CA PRO A 201 -0.50 3.57 -30.90
C PRO A 201 -1.03 2.42 -31.74
N SER A 202 -0.21 1.81 -32.62
CA SER A 202 -0.65 0.64 -33.39
C SER A 202 -0.70 -0.65 -32.58
N ASN A 203 -0.09 -0.69 -31.40
CA ASN A 203 0.02 -1.92 -30.62
C ASN A 203 -1.25 -2.13 -29.79
N VAL A 204 -1.83 -3.32 -29.89
CA VAL A 204 -3.12 -3.65 -29.28
C VAL A 204 -2.92 -4.52 -28.05
N LEU A 205 -3.48 -4.12 -26.93
CA LEU A 205 -3.57 -4.92 -25.71
C LEU A 205 -4.96 -5.54 -25.60
N MET A 206 -5.02 -6.86 -25.40
CA MET A 206 -6.25 -7.60 -25.09
C MET A 206 -6.09 -8.26 -23.71
N ALA A 207 -6.72 -7.69 -22.68
CA ALA A 207 -6.51 -8.10 -21.30
C ALA A 207 -7.85 -8.13 -20.52
N PRO A 208 -8.77 -9.07 -20.84
CA PRO A 208 -10.15 -9.06 -20.35
C PRO A 208 -10.30 -9.28 -18.84
N LYS A 209 -9.29 -9.84 -18.18
CA LYS A 209 -9.27 -10.13 -16.74
C LYS A 209 -8.34 -9.19 -15.94
N LEU A 210 -7.73 -8.21 -16.59
CA LEU A 210 -6.85 -7.25 -15.92
C LEU A 210 -7.66 -6.35 -15.01
N GLU A 211 -7.29 -6.32 -13.73
CA GLU A 211 -7.95 -5.56 -12.66
C GLU A 211 -7.06 -4.41 -12.15
N SER A 212 -5.73 -4.59 -12.12
CA SER A 212 -4.81 -3.57 -11.61
C SER A 212 -3.51 -3.44 -12.42
N ILE A 213 -2.99 -2.21 -12.46
CA ILE A 213 -1.66 -1.87 -13.00
C ILE A 213 -0.96 -0.99 -11.98
N ARG A 214 0.20 -1.42 -11.49
CA ARG A 214 0.94 -0.62 -10.50
C ARG A 214 1.64 0.59 -11.14
N GLU A 215 2.26 0.41 -12.31
CA GLU A 215 2.97 1.47 -13.03
C GLU A 215 2.57 1.48 -14.52
N LEU A 216 2.05 2.61 -14.99
CA LEU A 216 1.64 2.79 -16.38
C LEU A 216 2.44 3.93 -17.02
N ASP A 217 3.19 3.61 -18.06
CA ASP A 217 3.93 4.56 -18.90
C ASP A 217 3.37 4.53 -20.33
N VAL A 218 3.05 5.71 -20.86
CA VAL A 218 2.38 5.84 -22.16
C VAL A 218 3.08 6.94 -22.95
N SER A 219 3.29 6.75 -24.26
CA SER A 219 3.84 7.80 -25.11
C SER A 219 2.76 8.84 -25.47
N ALA A 220 3.19 10.08 -25.76
CA ALA A 220 2.27 11.16 -26.14
C ALA A 220 1.38 10.85 -27.37
N SER A 221 1.85 9.97 -28.26
CA SER A 221 1.12 9.55 -29.47
C SER A 221 0.01 8.53 -29.23
N VAL A 222 -0.06 7.96 -28.03
CA VAL A 222 -1.02 6.90 -27.68
C VAL A 222 -2.19 7.54 -26.94
N ASN A 223 -3.42 7.16 -27.31
CA ASN A 223 -4.61 7.46 -26.53
C ASN A 223 -4.85 6.33 -25.50
N PRO A 224 -4.67 6.59 -24.19
CA PRO A 224 -4.89 5.59 -23.15
C PRO A 224 -6.29 4.97 -23.18
N ALA A 225 -7.35 5.77 -23.40
CA ALA A 225 -8.72 5.27 -23.40
C ALA A 225 -8.92 4.19 -24.47
N GLU A 226 -8.37 4.40 -25.66
CA GLU A 226 -8.39 3.40 -26.74
C GLU A 226 -7.48 2.21 -26.47
N ALA A 227 -6.29 2.44 -25.89
CA ALA A 227 -5.33 1.38 -25.57
C ALA A 227 -5.90 0.35 -24.58
N PHE A 228 -6.81 0.78 -23.70
CA PHE A 228 -7.44 -0.08 -22.68
C PHE A 228 -8.87 -0.54 -23.04
N LYS A 229 -9.35 -0.36 -24.27
CA LYS A 229 -10.72 -0.76 -24.65
C LYS A 229 -11.04 -2.25 -24.47
N TYR A 230 -10.02 -3.10 -24.52
CA TYR A 230 -10.14 -4.55 -24.29
C TYR A 230 -9.71 -4.98 -22.87
N ALA A 231 -9.72 -4.05 -21.91
CA ALA A 231 -9.49 -4.28 -20.49
C ALA A 231 -10.68 -3.76 -19.64
N PRO A 232 -11.90 -4.30 -19.82
CA PRO A 232 -13.12 -3.76 -19.22
C PRO A 232 -13.18 -3.89 -17.69
N LYS A 233 -12.34 -4.73 -17.09
CA LYS A 233 -12.29 -4.97 -15.64
C LYS A 233 -11.23 -4.14 -14.92
N LEU A 234 -10.56 -3.22 -15.61
CA LEU A 234 -9.51 -2.40 -15.00
C LEU A 234 -10.12 -1.51 -13.91
N VAL A 235 -9.79 -1.80 -12.66
CA VAL A 235 -10.27 -1.06 -11.48
C VAL A 235 -9.25 -0.01 -11.07
N ARG A 236 -7.95 -0.33 -11.13
CA ARG A 236 -6.93 0.45 -10.41
C ARG A 236 -5.65 0.69 -11.22
N ILE A 237 -5.20 1.94 -11.25
CA ILE A 237 -3.87 2.34 -11.74
C ILE A 237 -3.14 3.11 -10.64
N ASP A 238 -2.09 2.52 -10.06
CA ASP A 238 -1.39 3.09 -8.89
C ASP A 238 -0.42 4.22 -9.21
N GLN A 239 0.13 4.24 -10.42
CA GLN A 239 1.07 5.27 -10.85
C GLN A 239 0.90 5.50 -12.34
N PHE A 240 0.46 6.71 -12.70
CA PHE A 240 0.40 7.17 -14.07
C PHE A 240 1.13 8.50 -14.20
N ARG A 241 2.06 8.58 -15.16
CA ARG A 241 2.77 9.82 -15.48
C ARG A 241 2.23 10.40 -16.78
N ILE A 242 1.89 11.68 -16.76
CA ILE A 242 1.47 12.39 -17.97
C ILE A 242 2.68 12.58 -18.90
N PRO A 243 2.58 12.24 -20.19
CA PRO A 243 3.65 12.46 -21.16
C PRO A 243 4.00 13.96 -21.30
N THR A 244 5.27 14.29 -21.57
CA THR A 244 5.74 15.69 -21.64
C THR A 244 5.46 16.39 -22.97
N ASP A 245 5.24 15.62 -24.04
CA ASP A 245 5.20 16.14 -25.42
C ASP A 245 3.77 16.09 -26.01
N LEU A 246 2.77 16.42 -25.18
CA LEU A 246 1.38 16.43 -25.60
C LEU A 246 1.03 17.71 -26.38
N ASP A 247 0.21 17.56 -27.40
CA ASP A 247 -0.40 18.69 -28.11
C ASP A 247 -1.39 19.40 -27.18
N LEU A 248 -1.18 20.69 -26.94
CA LEU A 248 -1.99 21.49 -26.02
C LEU A 248 -3.40 21.80 -26.56
N GLU A 249 -3.58 21.73 -27.88
CA GLU A 249 -4.87 21.99 -28.53
C GLU A 249 -5.79 20.76 -28.48
N ILE A 250 -5.19 19.57 -28.42
CA ILE A 250 -5.92 18.30 -28.44
C ILE A 250 -6.11 17.80 -27.00
N PRO A 251 -7.36 17.63 -26.54
CA PRO A 251 -7.61 17.08 -25.22
C PRO A 251 -7.08 15.65 -25.06
N TYR A 252 -6.54 15.34 -23.88
CA TYR A 252 -5.94 14.05 -23.59
C TYR A 252 -6.89 13.18 -22.75
N SER A 253 -7.38 12.09 -23.35
CA SER A 253 -8.31 11.16 -22.70
C SER A 253 -7.58 10.14 -21.82
N LEU A 254 -7.96 10.07 -20.55
CA LEU A 254 -7.42 9.14 -19.58
C LEU A 254 -8.13 7.76 -19.65
N PRO A 255 -7.51 6.68 -19.15
CA PRO A 255 -8.11 5.35 -19.16
C PRO A 255 -9.36 5.28 -18.27
N THR A 256 -10.25 4.33 -18.55
CA THR A 256 -11.41 4.03 -17.70
C THR A 256 -10.99 3.14 -16.55
N CYS A 257 -11.17 3.60 -15.31
CA CYS A 257 -10.89 2.84 -14.08
C CYS A 257 -11.64 3.46 -12.88
N ASP A 258 -11.61 2.82 -11.71
CA ASP A 258 -12.22 3.39 -10.50
C ASP A 258 -11.21 4.21 -9.70
N TYR A 259 -9.92 3.84 -9.73
CA TYR A 259 -8.83 4.55 -9.06
C TYR A 259 -7.71 4.92 -10.04
N LEU A 260 -7.27 6.19 -10.01
CA LEU A 260 -6.10 6.67 -10.73
C LEU A 260 -5.23 7.57 -9.84
N LYS A 261 -3.92 7.32 -9.83
CA LYS A 261 -2.95 8.23 -9.22
C LYS A 261 -2.01 8.84 -10.25
N LEU A 262 -2.11 10.16 -10.41
CA LEU A 262 -1.20 10.97 -11.22
C LEU A 262 0.08 11.23 -10.44
N MET A 263 1.22 10.80 -10.99
CA MET A 263 2.53 10.95 -10.37
C MET A 263 3.33 12.08 -11.00
N ASN A 264 4.06 12.83 -10.18
CA ASN A 264 4.91 13.95 -10.59
C ASN A 264 4.16 15.01 -11.42
N PHE A 265 2.90 15.27 -11.08
CA PHE A 265 2.11 16.29 -11.74
C PHE A 265 2.72 17.67 -11.46
N ASN A 266 2.98 18.48 -12.49
CA ASN A 266 3.50 19.83 -12.33
C ASN A 266 2.44 20.86 -12.72
N PRO A 267 1.69 21.44 -11.77
CA PRO A 267 0.73 22.52 -11.99
C PRO A 267 1.20 23.66 -12.92
N ASN A 268 2.50 23.96 -12.95
CA ASN A 268 3.06 25.02 -13.79
C ASN A 268 3.36 24.58 -15.22
N ALA A 269 3.37 23.28 -15.49
CA ALA A 269 3.55 22.78 -16.84
C ALA A 269 2.29 23.04 -17.67
N ALA A 270 2.48 23.37 -18.94
CA ALA A 270 1.38 23.43 -19.88
C ALA A 270 0.94 21.99 -20.19
N TYR A 271 -0.20 21.58 -19.65
CA TYR A 271 -0.90 20.36 -20.04
C TYR A 271 -2.09 20.68 -20.95
N PRO A 272 -2.45 19.81 -21.90
CA PRO A 272 -3.76 19.89 -22.55
C PRO A 272 -4.88 19.67 -21.52
N THR A 273 -6.12 19.92 -21.94
CA THR A 273 -7.27 19.53 -21.13
C THR A 273 -7.29 18.01 -20.90
N LEU A 274 -7.27 17.60 -19.64
CA LEU A 274 -7.30 16.18 -19.26
C LEU A 274 -8.76 15.73 -19.10
N TYR A 275 -9.18 14.77 -19.91
CA TYR A 275 -10.51 14.17 -19.83
C TYR A 275 -10.48 12.86 -19.05
N GLY A 276 -10.97 12.92 -17.80
CA GLY A 276 -11.10 11.80 -16.89
C GLY A 276 -12.53 11.28 -16.72
N GLN A 277 -13.38 11.37 -17.75
CA GLN A 277 -14.78 10.90 -17.66
C GLN A 277 -14.91 9.42 -17.31
N GLY A 278 -13.94 8.60 -17.71
CA GLY A 278 -13.89 7.17 -17.39
C GLY A 278 -13.48 6.85 -15.95
N ILE A 279 -13.12 7.85 -15.13
CA ILE A 279 -12.62 7.65 -13.77
C ILE A 279 -13.74 7.91 -12.76
N ARG A 280 -14.11 6.90 -11.95
CA ARG A 280 -15.39 6.89 -11.20
C ARG A 280 -15.28 6.94 -9.67
N GLY A 281 -14.14 6.62 -9.10
CA GLY A 281 -13.96 6.48 -7.66
C GLY A 281 -13.07 7.57 -7.09
N GLU A 282 -11.77 7.35 -7.17
CA GLU A 282 -10.75 8.16 -6.52
C GLU A 282 -9.68 8.63 -7.50
N LEU A 283 -9.34 9.92 -7.39
CA LEU A 283 -8.22 10.54 -8.07
C LEU A 283 -7.20 11.01 -7.03
N VAL A 284 -5.96 10.57 -7.16
CA VAL A 284 -4.85 11.05 -6.36
C VAL A 284 -3.91 11.85 -7.26
N ILE A 285 -3.62 13.10 -6.90
CA ILE A 285 -2.67 13.96 -7.61
C ILE A 285 -1.45 14.13 -6.73
N ALA A 286 -0.36 13.46 -7.11
CA ALA A 286 0.94 13.61 -6.49
C ALA A 286 1.78 14.61 -7.28
N THR A 287 2.03 15.78 -6.69
CA THR A 287 2.78 16.85 -7.36
C THR A 287 4.27 16.52 -7.46
N SER A 288 4.94 17.13 -8.43
CA SER A 288 6.39 16.98 -8.59
C SER A 288 7.13 17.69 -7.44
N PRO A 289 8.33 17.23 -7.06
CA PRO A 289 9.10 17.91 -6.02
C PRO A 289 9.40 19.37 -6.39
N LYS A 290 9.74 19.66 -7.65
CA LYS A 290 10.19 20.99 -8.10
C LYS A 290 9.06 21.98 -8.39
N THR A 291 7.89 21.78 -7.79
CA THR A 291 6.72 22.61 -8.12
C THR A 291 6.71 23.88 -7.28
N GLU A 292 6.84 25.03 -7.95
CA GLU A 292 6.68 26.39 -7.39
C GLU A 292 5.30 26.93 -7.85
N GLY A 293 4.22 26.30 -7.41
CA GLY A 293 2.90 26.46 -8.03
C GLY A 293 1.83 25.50 -7.52
N ALA A 294 0.63 26.00 -7.19
CA ALA A 294 -0.48 25.13 -6.76
C ALA A 294 -1.80 25.34 -7.55
N SER A 295 -1.72 25.94 -8.76
CA SER A 295 -2.89 26.12 -9.63
C SER A 295 -3.10 24.94 -10.59
N PHE A 296 -4.05 24.07 -10.27
CA PHE A 296 -4.48 22.94 -11.10
C PHE A 296 -5.43 23.42 -12.20
N LYS A 297 -5.04 23.27 -13.47
CA LYS A 297 -5.80 23.80 -14.60
C LYS A 297 -6.32 22.70 -15.51
N ARG A 298 -7.51 22.90 -16.08
CA ARG A 298 -8.08 22.09 -17.18
C ARG A 298 -8.24 20.59 -16.84
N LEU A 299 -8.66 20.29 -15.61
CA LEU A 299 -8.91 18.92 -15.14
C LEU A 299 -10.40 18.59 -15.18
N LEU A 300 -10.84 17.71 -16.08
CA LEU A 300 -12.26 17.38 -16.25
C LEU A 300 -12.56 15.94 -15.79
N PHE A 301 -13.01 15.81 -14.53
CA PHE A 301 -13.26 14.55 -13.83
C PHE A 301 -14.66 14.52 -13.20
N PRO A 302 -15.74 14.56 -14.01
CA PRO A 302 -17.10 14.75 -13.52
C PRO A 302 -17.61 13.60 -12.63
N ASN A 303 -17.04 12.40 -12.76
CA ASN A 303 -17.49 11.18 -12.08
C ASN A 303 -16.66 10.81 -10.83
N VAL A 304 -15.58 11.54 -10.55
CA VAL A 304 -14.72 11.26 -9.38
C VAL A 304 -15.46 11.63 -8.10
N LYS A 305 -15.44 10.72 -7.11
CA LYS A 305 -16.10 10.90 -5.81
C LYS A 305 -15.12 11.37 -4.72
N ARG A 306 -13.85 10.99 -4.83
CA ARG A 306 -12.78 11.35 -3.88
C ARG A 306 -11.57 11.93 -4.59
N LEU A 307 -11.08 13.06 -4.11
CA LEU A 307 -9.86 13.73 -4.59
C LEU A 307 -8.85 13.80 -3.46
N VAL A 308 -7.62 13.37 -3.73
CA VAL A 308 -6.49 13.45 -2.79
C VAL A 308 -5.36 14.23 -3.45
N ILE A 309 -4.85 15.25 -2.76
CA ILE A 309 -3.68 16.01 -3.22
C ILE A 309 -2.53 15.74 -2.27
N THR A 310 -1.42 15.25 -2.83
CA THR A 310 -0.18 14.99 -2.07
C THR A 310 0.95 15.77 -2.69
N SER A 311 1.71 16.53 -1.89
CA SER A 311 2.91 17.21 -2.35
C SER A 311 4.13 16.74 -1.58
N VAL A 312 5.32 16.90 -2.19
CA VAL A 312 6.62 16.47 -1.62
C VAL A 312 7.41 17.65 -1.02
N ILE A 313 7.18 18.89 -1.46
CA ILE A 313 7.92 20.08 -0.97
C ILE A 313 6.99 21.12 -0.36
N SER A 314 7.39 21.59 0.82
CA SER A 314 6.75 22.60 1.68
C SER A 314 6.90 24.03 1.15
N ILE A 315 6.34 24.35 -0.02
CA ILE A 315 6.22 25.74 -0.47
C ILE A 315 4.77 26.19 -0.25
N ILE A 316 4.60 27.29 0.49
CA ILE A 316 3.29 27.86 0.83
C ILE A 316 2.76 28.61 -0.38
N GLU A 317 1.94 27.94 -1.19
CA GLU A 317 1.12 28.57 -2.21
C GLU A 317 -0.27 27.95 -2.23
N ASP A 318 -1.31 28.76 -2.38
CA ASP A 318 -2.70 28.30 -2.33
C ASP A 318 -3.04 27.35 -3.49
N VAL A 319 -3.66 26.23 -3.15
CA VAL A 319 -4.25 25.26 -4.09
C VAL A 319 -5.47 25.87 -4.76
N LYS A 320 -5.38 26.10 -6.07
CA LYS A 320 -6.45 26.67 -6.90
C LYS A 320 -6.87 25.72 -8.01
N PHE A 321 -8.15 25.69 -8.33
CA PHE A 321 -8.71 24.91 -9.43
C PHE A 321 -9.27 25.83 -10.53
N GLU A 322 -8.61 25.88 -11.69
CA GLU A 322 -9.01 26.73 -12.81
C GLU A 322 -9.51 25.90 -13.98
N ASN A 323 -10.73 26.18 -14.46
CA ASN A 323 -11.36 25.44 -15.57
C ASN A 323 -11.40 23.92 -15.31
N CYS A 324 -11.65 23.54 -14.06
CA CYS A 324 -11.78 22.16 -13.63
C CYS A 324 -13.26 21.76 -13.53
N GLN A 325 -13.55 20.45 -13.56
CA GLN A 325 -14.89 19.91 -13.38
C GLN A 325 -14.86 18.69 -12.45
N PHE A 326 -15.48 18.81 -11.29
CA PHE A 326 -15.54 17.81 -10.23
C PHE A 326 -16.97 17.61 -9.71
N SER A 327 -17.93 17.51 -10.64
CA SER A 327 -19.38 17.55 -10.35
C SER A 327 -19.89 16.48 -9.37
N SER A 328 -19.22 15.33 -9.24
CA SER A 328 -19.59 14.24 -8.32
C SER A 328 -18.72 14.17 -7.06
N LEU A 329 -17.82 15.12 -6.86
CA LEU A 329 -16.84 15.08 -5.77
C LEU A 329 -17.52 15.28 -4.42
N ARG A 330 -17.37 14.29 -3.53
CA ARG A 330 -17.94 14.26 -2.17
C ARG A 330 -16.88 14.25 -1.08
N ALA A 331 -15.68 13.74 -1.37
CA ALA A 331 -14.59 13.64 -0.41
C ALA A 331 -13.34 14.35 -0.92
N TYR A 332 -12.76 15.22 -0.10
CA TYR A 332 -11.50 15.90 -0.41
C TYR A 332 -10.48 15.64 0.70
N ASN A 333 -9.29 15.19 0.31
CA ASN A 333 -8.13 15.09 1.18
C ASN A 333 -7.05 16.07 0.69
N GLY A 334 -6.86 17.13 1.47
CA GLY A 334 -5.77 18.07 1.34
C GLY A 334 -4.76 17.99 2.48
N SER A 335 -4.82 16.98 3.37
CA SER A 335 -3.90 16.89 4.52
C SER A 335 -2.43 16.81 4.08
N HIS A 336 -2.18 16.20 2.93
CA HIS A 336 -0.85 16.08 2.37
C HIS A 336 -0.47 17.20 1.38
N ALA A 337 -1.35 18.17 1.15
CA ALA A 337 -1.00 19.41 0.46
C ALA A 337 -0.17 20.31 1.41
N PHE A 338 0.60 21.24 0.84
CA PHE A 338 1.36 22.25 1.59
C PHE A 338 0.77 23.66 1.48
N GLY A 339 -0.32 23.79 0.72
CA GLY A 339 -1.01 25.04 0.43
C GLY A 339 -2.45 25.02 0.92
N LEU A 340 -2.97 26.22 1.19
CA LEU A 340 -4.37 26.41 1.55
C LEU A 340 -5.26 26.14 0.35
N THR A 341 -6.41 25.49 0.56
CA THR A 341 -7.34 25.25 -0.54
C THR A 341 -8.21 26.48 -0.76
N ASP A 342 -8.19 27.02 -1.97
CA ASP A 342 -9.14 28.04 -2.43
C ASP A 342 -10.50 27.38 -2.65
N TRP A 343 -11.38 27.50 -1.67
CA TRP A 343 -12.70 26.87 -1.69
C TRP A 343 -13.59 27.38 -2.82
N ASP A 344 -13.51 28.66 -3.16
CA ASP A 344 -14.33 29.25 -4.23
C ASP A 344 -13.98 28.61 -5.57
N SER A 345 -12.69 28.35 -5.80
CA SER A 345 -12.24 27.64 -7.00
C SER A 345 -12.79 26.20 -7.08
N LEU A 346 -12.91 25.51 -5.94
CA LEU A 346 -13.45 24.15 -5.88
C LEU A 346 -14.99 24.14 -6.02
N VAL A 347 -15.69 25.14 -5.48
CA VAL A 347 -17.12 25.37 -5.72
C VAL A 347 -17.37 25.66 -7.19
N ALA A 348 -16.55 26.52 -7.81
CA ALA A 348 -16.64 26.83 -9.24
C ALA A 348 -16.41 25.60 -10.12
N ALA A 349 -15.60 24.64 -9.68
CA ALA A 349 -15.43 23.35 -10.34
C ALA A 349 -16.65 22.40 -10.18
N GLY A 350 -17.67 22.78 -9.40
CA GLY A 350 -18.91 22.05 -9.20
C GLY A 350 -18.87 20.98 -8.10
N ALA A 351 -17.89 21.03 -7.20
CA ALA A 351 -17.78 20.07 -6.10
C ALA A 351 -18.92 20.23 -5.06
N GLN A 352 -19.28 19.13 -4.38
CA GLN A 352 -20.26 19.12 -3.28
C GLN A 352 -19.73 18.24 -2.14
N LEU A 353 -18.80 18.80 -1.36
CA LEU A 353 -18.11 18.03 -0.33
C LEU A 353 -19.02 17.68 0.86
N LYS A 354 -18.90 16.43 1.30
CA LYS A 354 -19.49 15.87 2.52
C LYS A 354 -18.43 15.37 3.49
N SER A 355 -17.26 14.96 2.96
CA SER A 355 -16.11 14.52 3.75
C SER A 355 -14.90 15.38 3.46
N LEU A 356 -14.16 15.74 4.50
CA LEU A 356 -12.98 16.58 4.40
C LEU A 356 -11.87 16.08 5.32
N GLN A 357 -10.66 15.95 4.77
CA GLN A 357 -9.44 15.66 5.52
C GLN A 357 -8.42 16.78 5.27
N VAL A 358 -8.00 17.46 6.34
CA VAL A 358 -7.14 18.66 6.29
C VAL A 358 -6.04 18.62 7.34
N SER A 359 -4.91 19.26 7.05
CA SER A 359 -3.87 19.54 8.02
C SER A 359 -4.04 20.96 8.54
N ILE A 360 -4.03 21.15 9.86
CA ILE A 360 -4.14 22.47 10.49
C ILE A 360 -2.90 22.65 11.34
N ASP A 361 -1.91 23.39 10.81
CA ASP A 361 -0.61 23.59 11.46
C ASP A 361 -0.45 25.05 11.95
N THR A 362 -1.24 25.97 11.39
CA THR A 362 -1.19 27.42 11.67
C THR A 362 -2.59 28.03 11.83
N CYS A 363 -2.66 29.26 12.39
CA CYS A 363 -3.90 30.04 12.41
C CYS A 363 -4.41 30.40 11.01
N HIS A 364 -3.53 30.43 10.00
CA HIS A 364 -3.94 30.71 8.63
C HIS A 364 -4.69 29.52 8.02
N ASP A 365 -4.27 28.30 8.33
CA ASP A 365 -4.99 27.07 7.96
C ASP A 365 -6.38 27.02 8.59
N LEU A 366 -6.47 27.42 9.87
CA LEU A 366 -7.75 27.52 10.57
C LEU A 366 -8.67 28.57 9.92
N LEU A 367 -8.17 29.75 9.60
CA LEU A 367 -8.96 30.79 8.93
C LEU A 367 -9.50 30.28 7.58
N THR A 368 -8.68 29.54 6.84
CA THR A 368 -9.11 28.92 5.58
C THR A 368 -10.23 27.91 5.82
N LEU A 369 -10.11 27.05 6.85
CA LEU A 369 -11.16 26.12 7.21
C LEU A 369 -12.47 26.82 7.59
N VAL A 370 -12.39 27.94 8.32
CA VAL A 370 -13.57 28.77 8.68
C VAL A 370 -14.29 29.25 7.41
N GLN A 371 -13.56 29.61 6.37
CA GLN A 371 -14.11 30.06 5.09
C GLN A 371 -14.66 28.92 4.21
N CYS A 372 -14.62 27.66 4.66
CA CYS A 372 -15.13 26.53 3.91
C CYS A 372 -16.66 26.64 3.71
N PRO A 373 -17.15 26.74 2.47
CA PRO A 373 -18.58 26.93 2.17
C PRO A 373 -19.38 25.63 2.23
N PHE A 374 -18.72 24.47 2.45
CA PHE A 374 -19.35 23.17 2.39
C PHE A 374 -19.87 22.73 3.76
N THR A 375 -21.09 22.18 3.77
CA THR A 375 -21.66 21.53 4.96
C THR A 375 -21.19 20.07 5.02
N LEU A 376 -20.35 19.75 6.01
CA LEU A 376 -19.78 18.41 6.17
C LEU A 376 -20.77 17.50 6.89
N THR A 377 -21.32 16.52 6.18
CA THR A 377 -22.29 15.56 6.75
C THR A 377 -21.68 14.22 7.13
N ASP A 378 -20.56 13.83 6.50
CA ASP A 378 -20.09 12.45 6.58
C ASP A 378 -18.88 12.33 7.52
N THR A 379 -17.69 12.72 7.07
CA THR A 379 -16.45 12.55 7.86
C THR A 379 -15.59 13.79 7.83
N PHE A 380 -15.15 14.24 8.99
CA PHE A 380 -14.17 15.31 9.13
C PHE A 380 -12.92 14.78 9.83
N GLU A 381 -11.76 14.89 9.17
CA GLU A 381 -10.49 14.40 9.70
C GLU A 381 -9.46 15.52 9.76
N ILE A 382 -8.87 15.71 10.95
CA ILE A 382 -7.81 16.68 11.19
C ILE A 382 -6.49 15.96 11.43
N THR A 383 -5.48 16.34 10.66
CA THR A 383 -4.09 15.97 10.88
C THR A 383 -3.26 17.22 11.25
N SER A 384 -2.04 17.01 11.73
CA SER A 384 -1.01 18.06 11.82
C SER A 384 0.34 17.42 11.48
N LYS A 385 1.16 18.18 10.75
CA LYS A 385 2.51 17.78 10.31
C LYS A 385 3.61 18.56 11.03
N SER A 386 3.30 19.71 11.63
CA SER A 386 4.31 20.56 12.23
C SER A 386 4.72 20.09 13.63
N GLU A 387 6.02 19.92 13.84
CA GLU A 387 6.64 19.95 15.16
C GLU A 387 6.79 21.44 15.55
N SER A 388 6.15 21.87 16.65
CA SER A 388 6.40 23.16 17.32
C SER A 388 5.89 24.49 16.69
N THR A 389 4.62 24.61 16.31
CA THR A 389 4.01 25.95 16.12
C THR A 389 4.01 26.69 17.46
N ASN A 390 4.74 27.80 17.63
CA ASN A 390 4.81 28.49 18.94
C ASN A 390 3.42 28.98 19.41
N VAL A 391 2.73 28.13 20.15
CA VAL A 391 1.33 28.29 20.57
C VAL A 391 1.12 29.59 21.34
N LEU A 392 2.08 29.94 22.20
CA LEU A 392 2.02 31.14 23.03
C LEU A 392 2.02 32.42 22.19
N ALA A 393 2.67 32.41 21.02
CA ALA A 393 2.74 33.57 20.13
C ALA A 393 1.47 33.78 19.30
N VAL A 394 0.64 32.75 19.13
CA VAL A 394 -0.54 32.77 18.23
C VAL A 394 -1.88 32.69 18.95
N LYS A 395 -1.87 32.62 20.28
CA LYS A 395 -3.05 32.39 21.13
C LYS A 395 -4.20 33.37 20.89
N ASP A 396 -3.94 34.68 20.89
CA ASP A 396 -5.01 35.69 20.78
C ASP A 396 -5.70 35.63 19.42
N ASN A 397 -4.91 35.45 18.35
CA ASN A 397 -5.43 35.25 17.00
C ASN A 397 -6.26 33.96 16.92
N PHE A 398 -5.76 32.87 17.52
CA PHE A 398 -6.45 31.59 17.56
C PHE A 398 -7.83 31.67 18.22
N LEU A 399 -7.93 32.30 19.39
CA LEU A 399 -9.20 32.47 20.12
C LEU A 399 -10.22 33.25 19.29
N SER A 400 -9.80 34.31 18.59
CA SER A 400 -10.70 35.08 17.72
C SER A 400 -11.25 34.27 16.55
N LEU A 401 -10.43 33.38 15.97
CA LEU A 401 -10.81 32.51 14.85
C LEU A 401 -11.76 31.39 15.28
N ILE A 402 -11.59 30.87 16.49
CA ILE A 402 -12.48 29.85 17.05
C ILE A 402 -13.89 30.40 17.23
N GLU A 403 -14.05 31.63 17.71
CA GLU A 403 -15.38 32.23 17.87
C GLU A 403 -16.07 32.41 16.52
N GLN A 404 -15.31 32.77 15.47
CA GLN A 404 -15.84 32.79 14.10
C GLN A 404 -16.21 31.39 13.60
N PHE A 405 -15.37 30.38 13.86
CA PHE A 405 -15.64 28.99 13.52
C PHE A 405 -16.94 28.48 14.16
N LYS A 406 -17.11 28.72 15.47
CA LYS A 406 -18.33 28.35 16.20
C LYS A 406 -19.57 29.04 15.64
N ALA A 407 -19.47 30.31 15.24
CA ALA A 407 -20.58 31.04 14.65
C ALA A 407 -21.00 30.49 13.27
N GLN A 408 -20.07 29.90 12.52
CA GLN A 408 -20.28 29.39 11.16
C GLN A 408 -20.43 27.85 11.10
N CYS A 409 -20.55 27.20 12.26
CA CYS A 409 -20.25 25.79 12.53
C CYS A 409 -20.63 24.77 11.44
N SER A 410 -19.67 24.44 10.56
CA SER A 410 -19.78 23.41 9.52
C SER A 410 -19.79 21.97 10.04
N LEU A 411 -19.58 21.75 11.35
CA LEU A 411 -19.48 20.42 11.98
C LEU A 411 -20.79 19.91 12.58
N SER A 412 -21.80 20.77 12.69
CA SER A 412 -23.08 20.47 13.36
C SER A 412 -23.84 19.25 12.80
N SER A 413 -23.54 18.85 11.55
CA SER A 413 -24.19 17.73 10.86
C SER A 413 -23.25 16.54 10.59
N CYS A 414 -22.03 16.58 11.09
CA CYS A 414 -21.02 15.57 10.80
C CYS A 414 -21.31 14.25 11.54
N VAL A 415 -21.19 13.11 10.85
CA VAL A 415 -21.40 11.78 11.46
C VAL A 415 -20.13 11.28 12.17
N GLN A 416 -18.94 11.58 11.65
CA GLN A 416 -17.69 11.10 12.23
C GLN A 416 -16.60 12.17 12.22
N ILE A 417 -15.97 12.39 13.38
CA ILE A 417 -14.80 13.26 13.52
C ILE A 417 -13.59 12.41 13.91
N LYS A 418 -12.50 12.54 13.15
CA LYS A 418 -11.23 11.84 13.39
C LYS A 418 -10.12 12.85 13.62
N MET A 419 -9.26 12.62 14.62
CA MET A 419 -8.17 13.52 14.92
C MET A 419 -6.98 12.77 15.54
N LYS A 420 -5.77 13.13 15.13
CA LYS A 420 -4.54 12.70 15.80
C LYS A 420 -4.19 13.67 16.94
N VAL A 421 -3.82 13.15 18.11
CA VAL A 421 -3.37 13.92 19.27
C VAL A 421 -1.95 13.51 19.64
N ALA A 422 -0.99 14.38 19.34
CA ALA A 422 0.45 14.15 19.49
C ALA A 422 1.23 15.45 19.83
N SER A 423 0.55 16.60 19.95
CA SER A 423 1.18 17.89 20.28
C SER A 423 0.24 18.80 21.07
N VAL A 424 0.79 19.82 21.73
CA VAL A 424 0.02 20.83 22.48
C VAL A 424 -0.95 21.60 21.57
N TRP A 425 -0.54 21.85 20.33
CA TRP A 425 -1.38 22.48 19.30
C TRP A 425 -2.61 21.64 18.94
N GLN A 426 -2.44 20.33 18.81
CA GLN A 426 -3.57 19.42 18.56
C GLN A 426 -4.50 19.35 19.78
N CYS A 427 -3.97 19.37 21.01
CA CYS A 427 -4.80 19.45 22.21
C CYS A 427 -5.66 20.73 22.24
N LEU A 428 -5.12 21.86 21.79
CA LEU A 428 -5.87 23.12 21.65
C LEU A 428 -6.99 23.04 20.62
N LEU A 429 -6.70 22.53 19.42
CA LEU A 429 -7.70 22.33 18.38
C LEU A 429 -8.82 21.40 18.89
N LEU A 430 -8.46 20.34 19.60
CA LEU A 430 -9.43 19.43 20.19
C LEU A 430 -10.32 20.16 21.20
N HIS A 431 -9.74 20.85 22.18
CA HIS A 431 -10.46 21.46 23.30
C HIS A 431 -11.28 22.68 22.97
N LEU A 432 -10.74 23.57 22.13
CA LEU A 432 -11.36 24.87 21.90
C LEU A 432 -12.20 24.89 20.62
N MET A 433 -11.93 24.02 19.65
CA MET A 433 -12.63 23.98 18.36
C MET A 433 -13.55 22.75 18.22
N ILE A 434 -13.03 21.54 18.44
CA ILE A 434 -13.78 20.29 18.16
C ILE A 434 -14.80 19.96 19.24
N ILE A 435 -14.35 19.83 20.49
CA ILE A 435 -15.19 19.42 21.62
C ILE A 435 -16.43 20.33 21.78
N PRO A 436 -16.33 21.67 21.68
CA PRO A 436 -17.51 22.53 21.80
C PRO A 436 -18.48 22.48 20.62
N SER A 437 -18.03 21.99 19.46
CA SER A 437 -18.75 22.08 18.18
C SER A 437 -19.31 20.74 17.69
N ILE A 438 -18.98 19.64 18.37
CA ILE A 438 -19.37 18.29 17.95
C ILE A 438 -20.86 18.02 18.24
N PRO A 439 -21.61 17.47 17.28
CA PRO A 439 -23.00 17.13 17.54
C PRO A 439 -23.11 15.85 18.39
N LYS A 440 -24.17 15.74 19.19
CA LYS A 440 -24.39 14.57 20.06
C LYS A 440 -24.52 13.25 19.30
N THR A 441 -24.86 13.31 18.02
CA THR A 441 -25.02 12.16 17.14
C THR A 441 -23.72 11.73 16.46
N ALA A 442 -22.65 12.52 16.54
CA ALA A 442 -21.37 12.17 15.93
C ALA A 442 -20.63 11.08 16.71
N ALA A 443 -19.79 10.32 16.00
CA ALA A 443 -18.72 9.53 16.59
C ALA A 443 -17.41 10.31 16.58
N LEU A 444 -16.69 10.32 17.70
CA LEU A 444 -15.36 10.93 17.84
C LEU A 444 -14.30 9.82 17.88
N ARG A 445 -13.28 9.91 17.03
CA ARG A 445 -12.11 9.03 17.07
C ARG A 445 -10.84 9.86 17.29
N LEU A 446 -10.13 9.56 18.37
CA LEU A 446 -8.85 10.18 18.72
C LEU A 446 -7.75 9.13 18.63
N ASP A 447 -6.81 9.32 17.70
CA ASP A 447 -5.60 8.52 17.59
C ASP A 447 -4.50 9.25 18.39
N ILE A 448 -4.15 8.76 19.58
CA ILE A 448 -3.27 9.44 20.54
C ILE A 448 -1.87 8.84 20.45
N ASN A 449 -0.85 9.71 20.39
CA ASN A 449 0.56 9.34 20.52
C ASN A 449 1.11 10.02 21.78
N LEU A 450 1.31 9.24 22.84
CA LEU A 450 1.66 9.78 24.15
C LEU A 450 3.12 10.23 24.19
N GLU A 451 4.02 9.45 23.58
CA GLU A 451 5.46 9.72 23.55
C GLU A 451 5.76 11.05 22.85
N GLN A 452 5.19 11.28 21.67
CA GLN A 452 5.37 12.51 20.91
C GLN A 452 4.76 13.73 21.62
N LEU A 453 3.63 13.55 22.31
CA LEU A 453 3.02 14.64 23.10
C LEU A 453 3.90 15.04 24.29
N GLU A 454 4.54 14.07 24.95
CA GLU A 454 5.45 14.32 26.06
C GLU A 454 6.71 15.04 25.59
N GLU A 455 7.31 14.59 24.49
CA GLU A 455 8.45 15.26 23.84
C GLU A 455 8.12 16.71 23.46
N ASP A 456 6.95 16.97 22.86
CA ASP A 456 6.51 18.32 22.49
C ASP A 456 6.34 19.21 23.74
N VAL A 457 5.70 18.71 24.80
CA VAL A 457 5.55 19.45 26.06
C VAL A 457 6.93 19.80 26.66
N GLU A 458 7.84 18.83 26.81
CA GLU A 458 9.19 19.08 27.34
C GLU A 458 9.97 20.12 26.51
N GLN A 459 9.79 20.12 25.20
CA GLN A 459 10.39 21.11 24.31
C GLN A 459 9.87 22.53 24.59
N TYR A 460 8.57 22.71 24.87
CA TYR A 460 8.04 24.03 25.28
C TYR A 460 8.57 24.49 26.64
N LEU A 461 8.67 23.57 27.61
CA LEU A 461 9.16 23.89 28.96
C LEU A 461 10.61 24.34 28.91
N SER A 462 11.47 23.58 28.23
CA SER A 462 12.89 23.90 28.08
C SER A 462 13.15 25.18 27.28
N LYS A 463 12.37 25.43 26.21
CA LYS A 463 12.55 26.61 25.35
C LYS A 463 12.08 27.92 26.00
N ASN A 464 11.00 27.87 26.78
CA ASN A 464 10.39 29.08 27.37
C ASN A 464 10.73 29.26 28.86
N ASN A 465 11.42 28.29 29.49
CA ASN A 465 11.77 28.30 30.91
C ASN A 465 10.54 28.52 31.82
N ILE A 466 9.46 27.80 31.51
CA ILE A 466 8.19 27.82 32.25
C ILE A 466 7.89 26.42 32.80
N TYR A 467 7.04 26.37 33.82
CA TYR A 467 6.57 25.11 34.37
C TYR A 467 5.41 24.52 33.56
N ARG A 468 5.18 23.21 33.71
CA ARG A 468 4.14 22.48 32.97
C ARG A 468 2.72 22.99 33.24
N TYR A 469 2.41 23.29 34.49
CA TYR A 469 1.12 23.90 34.86
C TYR A 469 0.96 25.31 34.25
N GLU A 470 2.05 26.08 34.20
CA GLU A 470 2.08 27.44 33.66
C GLU A 470 1.85 27.44 32.15
N LEU A 471 2.46 26.51 31.42
CA LEU A 471 2.20 26.31 29.99
C LEU A 471 0.71 26.08 29.71
N PHE A 472 0.08 25.13 30.39
CA PHE A 472 -1.33 24.82 30.15
C PHE A 472 -2.25 25.98 30.54
N GLN A 473 -1.96 26.67 31.64
CA GLN A 473 -2.70 27.88 32.04
C GLN A 473 -2.56 29.01 31.01
N LEU A 474 -1.33 29.26 30.54
CA LEU A 474 -1.06 30.28 29.54
C LEU A 474 -1.73 29.97 28.21
N VAL A 475 -1.83 28.69 27.84
CA VAL A 475 -2.45 28.25 26.60
C VAL A 475 -3.97 28.14 26.72
N GLY A 476 -4.52 28.09 27.94
CA GLY A 476 -5.95 27.95 28.19
C GLY A 476 -6.45 26.51 28.10
N LEU A 477 -5.56 25.54 28.32
CA LEU A 477 -5.89 24.13 28.40
C LEU A 477 -6.20 23.76 29.86
N PRO A 478 -7.31 23.02 30.12
CA PRO A 478 -7.61 22.52 31.45
C PRO A 478 -6.53 21.54 31.90
N ALA A 479 -5.97 21.76 33.09
CA ALA A 479 -4.96 20.91 33.67
C ALA A 479 -5.18 20.74 35.18
N GLU A 480 -4.90 19.55 35.69
CA GLU A 480 -4.96 19.21 37.11
C GLU A 480 -3.62 18.62 37.52
N ASN A 481 -2.99 19.16 38.57
CA ASN A 481 -1.69 18.70 39.08
C ASN A 481 -0.58 18.63 38.01
N GLY A 482 -0.63 19.50 36.99
CA GLY A 482 0.33 19.50 35.87
C GLY A 482 0.03 18.48 34.77
N ASN A 483 -1.08 17.74 34.85
CA ASN A 483 -1.53 16.82 33.79
C ASN A 483 -2.61 17.48 32.95
N LEU A 484 -2.54 17.30 31.63
CA LEU A 484 -3.53 17.85 30.71
C LEU A 484 -4.84 17.07 30.86
N HIS A 485 -5.94 17.79 31.10
CA HIS A 485 -7.23 17.19 31.42
C HIS A 485 -8.17 17.26 30.20
N LEU A 486 -8.31 16.16 29.46
CA LEU A 486 -9.16 16.10 28.29
C LEU A 486 -10.63 15.82 28.66
N VAL A 487 -11.52 16.80 28.47
CA VAL A 487 -12.95 16.66 28.77
C VAL A 487 -13.68 16.19 27.51
N LEU A 488 -14.07 14.92 27.49
CA LEU A 488 -14.74 14.31 26.35
C LEU A 488 -16.21 14.80 26.24
N PRO A 489 -16.69 15.07 25.01
CA PRO A 489 -18.00 15.64 24.76
C PRO A 489 -19.13 14.60 24.80
N GLN A 490 -20.37 15.08 24.94
CA GLN A 490 -21.60 14.30 24.73
C GLN A 490 -21.67 13.86 23.26
N THR A 491 -21.36 12.60 22.97
CA THR A 491 -21.33 12.04 21.60
C THR A 491 -21.91 10.63 21.57
N LEU A 492 -22.20 10.10 20.38
CA LEU A 492 -22.75 8.76 20.23
C LEU A 492 -21.71 7.72 20.64
N ASN A 493 -20.52 7.80 20.05
CA ASN A 493 -19.41 6.87 20.30
C ASN A 493 -18.09 7.63 20.42
N VAL A 494 -17.22 7.17 21.33
CA VAL A 494 -15.86 7.68 21.47
C VAL A 494 -14.88 6.53 21.28
N THR A 495 -13.94 6.69 20.35
CA THR A 495 -12.86 5.74 20.11
C THR A 495 -11.52 6.41 20.41
N LEU A 496 -10.75 5.85 21.33
CA LEU A 496 -9.40 6.27 21.72
C LEU A 496 -8.40 5.18 21.28
N VAL A 497 -7.44 5.51 20.43
CA VAL A 497 -6.50 4.51 19.88
C VAL A 497 -5.08 4.93 20.14
N ASP A 498 -4.28 4.03 20.70
CA ASP A 498 -2.83 4.20 20.80
C ASP A 498 -2.20 4.12 19.40
N SER A 499 -1.50 5.19 19.01
CA SER A 499 -0.81 5.31 17.73
C SER A 499 0.67 4.92 17.81
N ASP A 500 1.18 4.58 18.99
CA ASP A 500 2.60 4.30 19.19
C ASP A 500 2.99 2.98 18.49
N PRO A 501 4.14 2.92 17.79
CA PRO A 501 4.61 1.69 17.19
C PRO A 501 4.87 0.65 18.31
N PRO A 502 4.46 -0.62 18.15
CA PRO A 502 4.68 -1.64 19.17
C PRO A 502 6.18 -1.76 19.48
N LYS A 503 6.57 -1.35 20.68
CA LYS A 503 7.94 -1.55 21.19
C LYS A 503 8.18 -3.05 21.37
N ILE A 504 8.87 -3.67 20.43
CA ILE A 504 9.38 -5.04 20.58
C ILE A 504 10.28 -5.05 21.83
N GLY A 505 9.84 -5.79 22.85
CA GLY A 505 10.28 -5.64 24.24
C GLY A 505 11.79 -5.61 24.43
N LYS A 506 12.31 -4.50 24.95
CA LYS A 506 13.53 -4.50 25.74
C LYS A 506 13.14 -4.89 27.16
N THR A 507 13.35 -6.14 27.52
CA THR A 507 13.24 -6.59 28.91
C THR A 507 14.21 -5.78 29.77
N LYS A 508 13.65 -5.09 30.77
CA LYS A 508 14.38 -4.33 31.78
C LYS A 508 15.26 -5.29 32.60
N SER A 509 16.55 -5.37 32.30
CA SER A 509 17.52 -6.02 33.19
C SER A 509 18.08 -5.00 34.19
N GLY A 510 17.47 -4.93 35.38
CA GLY A 510 18.11 -4.41 36.60
C GLY A 510 18.79 -5.56 37.34
N GLY A 511 20.06 -5.38 37.71
CA GLY A 511 21.02 -6.48 37.88
C GLY A 511 21.10 -7.18 39.23
N SER A 512 21.79 -8.33 39.25
CA SER A 512 22.70 -8.77 40.31
C SER A 512 23.59 -9.91 39.79
N ALA A 513 24.81 -9.97 40.30
CA ALA A 513 25.96 -10.68 39.79
C ALA A 513 25.97 -12.21 40.02
N MET A 514 26.80 -12.88 39.22
CA MET A 514 27.56 -14.11 39.53
C MET A 514 26.81 -15.29 40.16
N ILE A 515 26.51 -16.32 39.35
CA ILE A 515 26.98 -17.70 39.60
C ILE A 515 27.35 -18.33 38.25
N GLU A 516 28.64 -18.63 38.10
CA GLU A 516 29.22 -19.43 37.02
C GLU A 516 28.89 -20.92 37.17
N ALA A 517 28.76 -21.54 36.00
CA ALA A 517 29.24 -22.87 35.64
C ALA A 517 28.44 -24.13 36.01
N SER A 518 28.29 -24.92 34.94
CA SER A 518 28.05 -26.36 34.85
C SER A 518 26.59 -26.82 34.91
N ILE A 519 26.03 -27.17 33.74
CA ILE A 519 25.99 -28.57 33.30
C ILE A 519 25.98 -28.59 31.76
N LYS A 520 26.84 -29.46 31.27
CA LYS A 520 27.16 -29.74 29.88
C LYS A 520 26.02 -30.47 29.17
N ASN A 521 25.95 -30.21 27.87
CA ASN A 521 25.64 -31.17 26.81
C ASN A 521 24.32 -31.93 26.90
N ASN A 522 23.32 -31.45 26.15
CA ASN A 522 22.73 -32.32 25.16
C ASN A 522 22.36 -31.55 23.89
N THR A 523 22.85 -32.07 22.78
CA THR A 523 22.72 -31.59 21.42
C THR A 523 21.27 -31.54 20.97
N GLY A 524 20.76 -30.33 20.76
CA GLY A 524 19.60 -30.05 19.91
C GLY A 524 19.94 -28.77 19.16
N TYR A 525 20.34 -28.90 17.90
CA TYR A 525 20.52 -27.76 17.00
C TYR A 525 19.17 -27.03 16.88
N ILE A 526 18.96 -26.00 17.69
CA ILE A 526 17.96 -24.97 17.40
C ILE A 526 18.58 -24.14 16.28
N MET A 527 18.22 -24.49 15.04
CA MET A 527 18.37 -23.56 13.93
C MET A 527 17.68 -22.26 14.35
N PRO A 528 18.29 -21.08 14.14
CA PRO A 528 17.51 -19.85 14.13
C PRO A 528 16.37 -20.04 13.13
N PRO A 529 15.15 -19.54 13.42
CA PRO A 529 14.07 -19.61 12.46
C PRO A 529 14.60 -18.99 11.18
N ALA A 530 14.66 -19.80 10.12
CA ALA A 530 15.01 -19.34 8.80
C ALA A 530 14.09 -18.14 8.55
N ALA A 531 14.69 -16.96 8.43
CA ALA A 531 14.03 -15.88 7.76
C ALA A 531 13.57 -16.48 6.44
N ASP A 532 12.25 -16.57 6.25
CA ASP A 532 11.60 -16.77 4.96
C ASP A 532 11.89 -15.52 4.09
N LEU A 533 13.17 -15.23 3.88
CA LEU A 533 13.69 -14.45 2.78
C LEU A 533 13.66 -15.36 1.56
N THR A 534 12.45 -15.79 1.18
CA THR A 534 12.20 -16.00 -0.23
C THR A 534 12.48 -14.65 -0.88
N GLN A 535 13.55 -14.59 -1.67
CA GLN A 535 13.85 -13.42 -2.48
C GLN A 535 12.63 -13.20 -3.40
N TYR A 536 11.70 -12.33 -2.98
CA TYR A 536 10.64 -11.91 -3.88
C TYR A 536 11.33 -11.31 -5.10
N PRO A 537 11.04 -11.80 -6.31
CA PRO A 537 11.68 -11.31 -7.51
C PRO A 537 11.27 -9.86 -7.70
N VAL A 538 12.23 -8.97 -7.47
CA VAL A 538 12.09 -7.54 -7.66
C VAL A 538 12.06 -7.30 -9.17
N SER A 539 10.98 -6.69 -9.68
CA SER A 539 10.95 -6.32 -11.10
C SER A 539 12.11 -5.37 -11.40
N PRO A 540 12.72 -5.35 -12.60
CA PRO A 540 13.75 -4.37 -12.95
C PRO A 540 13.31 -2.92 -12.72
N SER A 541 12.01 -2.66 -12.78
CA SER A 541 11.41 -1.36 -12.52
C SER A 541 11.37 -1.03 -11.02
N ASP A 542 10.96 -1.98 -10.16
CA ASP A 542 11.10 -1.88 -8.70
C ASP A 542 12.56 -1.72 -8.28
N PHE A 543 13.47 -2.49 -8.88
CA PHE A 543 14.91 -2.44 -8.59
C PHE A 543 15.47 -1.06 -8.89
N ARG A 544 15.20 -0.52 -10.09
CA ARG A 544 15.62 0.84 -10.45
C ARG A 544 15.06 1.88 -9.50
N ARG A 545 13.81 1.74 -9.06
CA ARG A 545 13.20 2.68 -8.10
C ARG A 545 13.87 2.58 -6.73
N ASN A 546 14.14 1.38 -6.22
CA ASN A 546 14.87 1.19 -4.96
C ASN A 546 16.32 1.71 -5.05
N SER A 547 16.95 1.62 -6.23
CA SER A 547 18.26 2.22 -6.51
C SER A 547 18.21 3.75 -6.65
N LEU A 548 17.12 4.31 -7.19
CA LEU A 548 16.94 5.76 -7.42
C LEU A 548 16.31 6.49 -6.23
N ALA A 549 15.73 5.78 -5.26
CA ALA A 549 15.16 6.34 -4.03
C ALA A 549 16.22 6.72 -2.98
N GLY A 550 17.51 6.45 -3.22
CA GLY A 550 18.60 6.89 -2.37
C GLY A 550 19.12 8.27 -2.79
N SER A 551 18.86 9.29 -1.98
CA SER A 551 19.57 10.58 -2.05
C SER A 551 21.06 10.48 -1.72
N ASP A 552 21.52 9.32 -1.22
CA ASP A 552 22.93 8.96 -1.01
C ASP A 552 23.29 7.63 -1.69
N SER A 553 24.47 7.62 -2.33
CA SER A 553 25.07 6.49 -3.05
C SER A 553 25.15 5.21 -2.20
N ASP A 554 25.36 5.34 -0.89
CA ASP A 554 25.48 4.21 0.03
C ASP A 554 24.13 3.56 0.39
N THR A 555 23.06 4.36 0.43
CA THR A 555 21.68 3.87 0.68
C THR A 555 21.13 3.15 -0.55
N ALA A 556 21.42 3.69 -1.75
CA ALA A 556 21.17 3.00 -3.01
C ALA A 556 21.93 1.66 -3.08
N ARG A 557 23.20 1.62 -2.66
CA ARG A 557 23.98 0.37 -2.58
C ARG A 557 23.37 -0.66 -1.63
N ARG A 558 22.92 -0.26 -0.43
CA ARG A 558 22.32 -1.20 0.55
C ARG A 558 20.98 -1.80 0.09
N ASN A 559 20.16 -1.03 -0.63
CA ASN A 559 18.84 -1.48 -1.13
C ASN A 559 18.89 -2.12 -2.53
N SER A 560 20.05 -2.09 -3.20
CA SER A 560 20.25 -2.66 -4.55
C SER A 560 21.06 -3.96 -4.54
N ILE A 561 21.45 -4.48 -3.36
CA ILE A 561 22.15 -5.76 -3.26
C ILE A 561 21.09 -6.87 -3.26
N VAL A 562 21.05 -7.64 -4.36
CA VAL A 562 20.52 -9.00 -4.32
C VAL A 562 21.41 -9.76 -3.34
N HIS A 563 20.92 -9.99 -2.13
CA HIS A 563 21.63 -10.76 -1.12
C HIS A 563 21.70 -12.22 -1.59
N ILE A 564 22.71 -12.57 -2.39
CA ILE A 564 23.09 -13.95 -2.64
C ILE A 564 23.85 -14.38 -1.37
N PRO A 565 23.31 -15.26 -0.52
CA PRO A 565 24.06 -15.72 0.63
C PRO A 565 25.24 -16.58 0.12
N SER A 566 26.41 -15.98 0.04
CA SER A 566 27.65 -16.73 -0.14
C SER A 566 28.02 -17.36 1.19
N SER A 567 27.86 -18.68 1.28
CA SER A 567 28.42 -19.48 2.37
C SER A 567 29.95 -19.52 2.25
N VAL A 568 30.66 -18.61 2.92
CA VAL A 568 32.10 -18.75 3.15
C VAL A 568 32.46 -18.22 4.54
N SER A 569 32.73 -19.19 5.42
CA SER A 569 33.54 -19.21 6.66
C SER A 569 34.06 -17.90 7.27
N GLU A 570 33.83 -17.78 8.57
CA GLU A 570 34.65 -17.02 9.52
C GLU A 570 36.15 -17.27 9.35
N GLU A 571 36.93 -16.20 9.41
CA GLU A 571 38.13 -16.04 10.27
C GLU A 571 38.99 -14.89 9.71
N ALA A 572 39.02 -13.73 10.39
CA ALA A 572 40.28 -13.01 10.67
C ALA A 572 40.07 -11.67 11.41
N ARG A 573 40.41 -11.71 12.70
CA ARG A 573 41.29 -10.76 13.40
C ARG A 573 40.81 -9.33 13.66
N VAL A 574 40.30 -9.19 14.89
CA VAL A 574 40.78 -8.27 15.95
C VAL A 574 42.07 -7.49 15.60
N ARG A 575 41.99 -6.15 15.59
CA ARG A 575 43.13 -5.28 15.95
C ARG A 575 42.64 -4.01 16.67
N ARG A 576 43.02 -3.90 17.94
CA ARG A 576 42.99 -2.70 18.80
C ARG A 576 44.09 -1.72 18.38
N LYS A 577 43.87 -0.41 18.56
CA LYS A 577 44.63 0.51 19.45
C LYS A 577 44.34 2.02 19.18
N SER A 578 43.95 2.73 20.25
CA SER A 578 44.43 4.06 20.78
C SER A 578 44.80 5.19 19.80
N SER A 579 44.61 6.50 20.01
CA SER A 579 44.35 7.39 21.17
C SER A 579 44.51 8.85 20.68
N SER A 580 43.81 9.83 21.23
CA SER A 580 44.37 11.05 21.88
C SER A 580 43.40 12.25 21.91
N SER A 581 43.29 12.80 23.11
CA SER A 581 42.62 13.99 23.65
C SER A 581 43.06 15.34 23.08
N PHE A 582 42.23 16.40 23.23
CA PHE A 582 42.59 17.59 24.03
C PHE A 582 41.38 18.47 24.38
N GLU A 583 41.46 19.04 25.59
CA GLU A 583 40.48 19.75 26.41
C GLU A 583 40.10 21.17 25.91
N LYS A 584 38.97 21.70 26.39
CA LYS A 584 38.97 22.91 27.25
C LYS A 584 37.65 23.18 27.97
N ASN A 585 37.78 23.28 29.29
CA ASN A 585 36.81 23.76 30.26
C ASN A 585 36.37 25.20 29.99
N LEU A 586 35.10 25.50 30.26
CA LEU A 586 34.66 26.77 30.81
C LEU A 586 33.42 26.54 31.67
N ALA A 587 33.62 26.62 32.98
CA ALA A 587 32.60 26.60 34.00
C ALA A 587 31.88 27.97 34.04
N CYS A 588 30.56 27.93 34.23
CA CYS A 588 29.75 29.04 34.74
C CYS A 588 28.60 28.46 35.59
N PRO A 589 28.06 29.23 36.55
CA PRO A 589 27.70 28.74 37.86
C PRO A 589 26.34 28.09 37.89
N ILE A 590 26.26 27.01 38.69
CA ILE A 590 25.04 26.39 39.15
C ILE A 590 24.28 27.43 40.00
N PHE A 591 23.20 27.96 39.46
CA PHE A 591 22.10 28.44 40.29
C PHE A 591 21.31 27.21 40.70
N ASP A 592 21.35 26.90 42.00
CA ASP A 592 20.48 25.90 42.63
C ASP A 592 19.01 26.33 42.44
N GLN A 593 18.39 25.87 41.35
CA GLN A 593 16.96 25.65 41.34
C GLN A 593 16.70 24.35 42.11
N PRO A 594 15.73 24.31 43.03
CA PRO A 594 15.38 23.07 43.69
C PRO A 594 14.86 22.12 42.62
N HIS A 595 15.67 21.12 42.27
CA HIS A 595 15.22 19.95 41.53
C HIS A 595 14.06 19.34 42.32
N GLU A 596 12.84 19.55 41.84
CA GLU A 596 11.78 18.57 42.07
C GLU A 596 12.34 17.25 41.57
N GLN A 597 12.70 16.38 42.51
CA GLN A 597 12.93 14.97 42.25
C GLN A 597 11.60 14.40 41.76
N HIS A 598 11.35 14.48 40.46
CA HIS A 598 10.23 13.84 39.77
C HIS A 598 10.38 12.32 39.89
N ARG A 599 9.90 11.78 41.01
CA ARG A 599 9.08 10.56 40.98
C ARG A 599 7.65 11.01 40.69
N ALA A 600 7.37 11.34 39.44
CA ALA A 600 6.01 11.35 38.92
C ALA A 600 5.97 10.23 37.89
N GLU A 601 5.20 9.18 38.16
CA GLU A 601 4.91 8.13 37.19
C GLU A 601 4.27 8.79 35.95
N ASP A 602 4.92 8.65 34.79
CA ASP A 602 4.53 8.75 33.37
C ASP A 602 3.05 9.09 33.03
N GLN A 603 2.50 10.20 33.55
CA GLN A 603 1.12 10.63 33.27
C GLN A 603 1.11 12.03 32.67
N ILE A 604 0.76 12.13 31.38
CA ILE A 604 0.61 13.39 30.66
C ILE A 604 -0.83 13.81 30.38
N LEU A 605 -1.72 12.83 30.21
CA LEU A 605 -3.14 13.03 29.91
C LEU A 605 -4.01 12.39 31.00
N ASN A 606 -5.03 13.12 31.42
CA ASN A 606 -6.17 12.60 32.18
C ASN A 606 -7.43 12.81 31.34
N PHE A 607 -8.35 11.86 31.31
CA PHE A 607 -9.65 12.07 30.66
C PHE A 607 -10.76 12.20 31.70
N SER A 608 -11.69 13.11 31.44
CA SER A 608 -12.99 13.16 32.09
C SER A 608 -14.08 13.32 31.05
N PHE A 609 -15.33 13.23 31.50
CA PHE A 609 -16.49 13.38 30.66
C PHE A 609 -17.28 14.61 31.11
N ALA A 610 -17.87 15.33 30.16
CA ALA A 610 -18.73 16.46 30.46
C ALA A 610 -19.91 16.03 31.37
N GLU A 611 -20.33 16.87 32.32
CA GLU A 611 -21.45 16.53 33.21
C GLU A 611 -22.72 16.13 32.44
N GLY A 612 -23.36 15.05 32.89
CA GLY A 612 -24.59 14.51 32.27
C GLY A 612 -24.38 13.88 30.89
N SER A 613 -23.14 13.57 30.51
CA SER A 613 -22.86 12.86 29.26
C SER A 613 -23.11 11.36 29.37
N HIS A 614 -23.82 10.82 28.38
CA HIS A 614 -23.98 9.39 28.15
C HIS A 614 -23.62 9.13 26.69
N PHE A 615 -22.73 8.17 26.46
CA PHE A 615 -22.34 7.70 25.13
C PHE A 615 -22.50 6.19 25.07
N SER A 616 -22.83 5.66 23.89
CA SER A 616 -23.16 4.25 23.75
C SER A 616 -21.94 3.34 23.86
N ILE A 617 -20.80 3.74 23.31
CA ILE A 617 -19.60 2.89 23.22
C ILE A 617 -18.35 3.73 23.49
N LEU A 618 -17.52 3.30 24.45
CA LEU A 618 -16.11 3.71 24.57
C LEU A 618 -15.24 2.59 24.03
N GLU A 619 -14.47 2.87 22.99
CA GLU A 619 -13.49 1.95 22.43
C GLU A 619 -12.08 2.44 22.77
N THR A 620 -11.25 1.59 23.37
CA THR A 620 -9.90 1.97 23.85
C THR A 620 -8.88 0.85 23.67
N THR A 621 -7.60 1.22 23.58
CA THR A 621 -6.48 0.28 23.79
C THR A 621 -6.14 0.20 25.28
N GLU A 622 -5.57 -0.93 25.71
CA GLU A 622 -5.11 -1.15 27.10
C GLU A 622 -4.08 -0.09 27.53
N TYR A 623 -3.14 0.22 26.64
CA TYR A 623 -2.09 1.21 26.89
C TYR A 623 -2.61 2.59 27.30
N ILE A 624 -3.67 3.10 26.63
CA ILE A 624 -4.30 4.38 26.99
C ILE A 624 -4.98 4.29 28.36
N VAL A 625 -5.59 3.15 28.68
CA VAL A 625 -6.23 2.92 29.98
C VAL A 625 -5.21 2.97 31.10
N ASP A 626 -4.07 2.29 30.92
CA ASP A 626 -3.02 2.20 31.93
C ASP A 626 -2.35 3.55 32.24
N HIS A 627 -2.22 4.42 31.24
CA HIS A 627 -1.59 5.72 31.38
C HIS A 627 -2.55 6.84 31.84
N CYS A 628 -3.84 6.79 31.51
CA CYS A 628 -4.64 8.03 31.52
C CYS A 628 -6.03 7.95 32.19
N LEU A 629 -6.60 6.75 32.39
CA LEU A 629 -8.01 6.59 32.81
C LEU A 629 -8.19 6.17 34.27
N ARG A 630 -7.22 6.43 35.14
CA ARG A 630 -7.16 5.87 36.51
C ARG A 630 -8.17 6.45 37.51
N THR A 631 -8.88 7.53 37.21
CA THR A 631 -9.91 8.12 38.08
C THR A 631 -11.27 7.44 37.88
N PHE A 632 -11.62 6.59 38.86
CA PHE A 632 -12.72 5.61 38.87
C PHE A 632 -14.15 6.13 38.63
N SER A 633 -14.42 7.43 38.76
CA SER A 633 -15.76 8.01 38.64
C SER A 633 -16.20 8.25 37.20
N HIS A 634 -15.25 8.38 36.27
CA HIS A 634 -15.52 8.81 34.90
C HIS A 634 -16.04 7.67 34.00
N LEU A 635 -15.60 6.43 34.21
CA LEU A 635 -16.00 5.28 33.38
C LEU A 635 -17.49 4.92 33.49
N GLN A 636 -18.17 5.25 34.59
CA GLN A 636 -19.58 4.88 34.84
C GLN A 636 -20.60 5.50 33.85
N GLN A 637 -20.16 6.35 32.93
CA GLN A 637 -21.00 7.09 31.99
C GLN A 637 -21.16 6.39 30.62
N ALA A 638 -20.46 5.27 30.39
CA ALA A 638 -20.55 4.44 29.17
C ALA A 638 -21.55 3.28 29.32
N SER A 639 -22.32 2.94 28.29
CA SER A 639 -23.10 1.68 28.29
C SER A 639 -22.28 0.44 27.92
N THR A 640 -21.27 0.60 27.05
CA THR A 640 -20.41 -0.47 26.57
C THR A 640 -18.95 -0.02 26.54
N LEU A 641 -18.06 -0.85 27.08
CA LEU A 641 -16.61 -0.67 27.01
C LEU A 641 -16.00 -1.70 26.07
N ARG A 642 -15.29 -1.25 25.05
CA ARG A 642 -14.67 -2.08 24.01
C ARG A 642 -13.15 -1.95 24.07
N PHE A 643 -12.46 -3.05 24.32
CA PHE A 643 -11.01 -3.13 24.28
C PHE A 643 -10.53 -3.63 22.92
N ARG A 644 -9.65 -2.86 22.28
CA ARG A 644 -8.93 -3.31 21.08
C ARG A 644 -7.61 -3.94 21.51
N SER A 645 -7.45 -5.24 21.29
CA SER A 645 -6.15 -5.89 21.44
C SER A 645 -5.25 -5.58 20.25
N LYS A 646 -3.96 -5.36 20.52
CA LYS A 646 -2.91 -5.17 19.51
C LYS A 646 -2.35 -6.50 18.98
N LEU A 647 -2.84 -7.64 19.46
CA LEU A 647 -2.39 -8.97 19.02
C LEU A 647 -2.79 -9.22 17.57
N SER A 648 -1.80 -9.25 16.69
CA SER A 648 -1.91 -9.75 15.31
C SER A 648 -1.31 -11.16 15.23
N ILE A 649 -2.16 -12.18 15.09
CA ILE A 649 -1.68 -13.56 14.94
C ILE A 649 -1.41 -13.83 13.45
N SER A 650 -0.14 -14.12 13.11
CA SER A 650 0.30 -14.28 11.72
C SER A 650 0.45 -15.75 11.29
N ARG A 651 0.34 -15.96 9.97
CA ARG A 651 0.11 -17.21 9.20
C ARG A 651 1.04 -18.42 9.41
N ASN A 652 2.11 -18.34 10.19
CA ASN A 652 3.12 -19.39 10.22
C ASN A 652 3.04 -20.17 11.54
N CYS A 653 2.23 -21.22 11.61
CA CYS A 653 2.14 -22.01 12.83
C CYS A 653 2.28 -23.52 12.58
N HIS A 654 3.47 -24.02 12.93
CA HIS A 654 3.63 -25.31 13.60
C HIS A 654 2.97 -25.26 14.99
N SER A 655 2.56 -26.41 15.52
CA SER A 655 1.76 -26.59 16.76
C SER A 655 2.19 -25.78 17.99
N ASN A 656 3.48 -25.44 18.13
CA ASN A 656 3.99 -24.70 19.29
C ASN A 656 3.66 -23.19 19.28
N LEU A 657 3.43 -22.57 18.11
CA LEU A 657 3.01 -21.16 18.05
C LEU A 657 1.49 -20.98 18.24
N MET A 658 0.69 -22.04 17.99
CA MET A 658 -0.73 -22.01 18.34
C MET A 658 -0.89 -21.91 19.86
N MET A 659 -0.18 -22.72 20.65
CA MET A 659 -0.24 -22.62 22.12
C MET A 659 0.14 -21.23 22.64
N GLN A 660 1.18 -20.60 22.10
CA GLN A 660 1.56 -19.22 22.48
C GLN A 660 0.49 -18.19 22.10
N SER A 661 -0.21 -18.42 21.00
CA SER A 661 -1.31 -17.55 20.57
C SER A 661 -2.54 -17.73 21.48
N PHE A 662 -2.84 -18.97 21.88
CA PHE A 662 -3.86 -19.26 22.87
C PHE A 662 -3.52 -18.64 24.23
N GLU A 663 -2.30 -18.84 24.74
CA GLU A 663 -1.84 -18.21 26.00
C GLU A 663 -2.02 -16.68 25.97
N ALA A 664 -1.62 -16.01 24.88
CA ALA A 664 -1.79 -14.57 24.76
C ALA A 664 -3.27 -14.12 24.70
N MET A 665 -4.14 -14.93 24.09
CA MET A 665 -5.59 -14.68 24.09
C MET A 665 -6.20 -14.94 25.48
N PHE A 666 -5.72 -15.95 26.20
CA PHE A 666 -6.13 -16.26 27.58
C PHE A 666 -5.69 -15.17 28.56
N ASP A 667 -4.48 -14.63 28.41
CA ASP A 667 -4.03 -13.49 29.20
C ASP A 667 -4.92 -12.27 28.95
N ALA A 668 -5.28 -12.00 27.68
CA ALA A 668 -6.19 -10.91 27.34
C ALA A 668 -7.61 -11.13 27.90
N LEU A 669 -8.13 -12.37 27.86
CA LEU A 669 -9.41 -12.75 28.47
C LEU A 669 -9.37 -12.63 29.99
N SER A 670 -8.29 -13.07 30.63
CA SER A 670 -8.08 -12.95 32.07
C SER A 670 -8.05 -11.49 32.50
N GLU A 671 -7.35 -10.63 31.74
CA GLU A 671 -7.40 -9.19 31.95
C GLU A 671 -8.80 -8.61 31.73
N MET A 672 -9.55 -9.03 30.72
CA MET A 672 -10.95 -8.62 30.58
C MET A 672 -11.82 -9.01 31.78
N VAL A 673 -11.66 -10.22 32.32
CA VAL A 673 -12.40 -10.69 33.50
C VAL A 673 -12.00 -9.89 34.74
N LYS A 674 -10.71 -9.57 34.90
CA LYS A 674 -10.23 -8.63 35.94
C LYS A 674 -10.84 -7.25 35.77
N LEU A 675 -10.93 -6.75 34.53
CA LEU A 675 -11.54 -5.45 34.22
C LEU A 675 -13.05 -5.50 34.51
N ARG A 676 -13.76 -6.58 34.16
CA ARG A 676 -15.19 -6.77 34.49
C ARG A 676 -15.43 -6.76 35.99
N THR A 677 -14.68 -7.55 36.74
CA THR A 677 -14.78 -7.59 38.22
C THR A 677 -14.43 -6.24 38.85
N LYS A 678 -13.54 -5.46 38.21
CA LYS A 678 -13.21 -4.09 38.61
C LYS A 678 -14.27 -3.05 38.22
N TYR A 679 -15.10 -3.31 37.20
CA TYR A 679 -16.10 -2.37 36.65
C TYR A 679 -17.50 -2.99 36.50
N PRO A 680 -18.16 -3.39 37.59
CA PRO A 680 -19.43 -4.16 37.56
C PRO A 680 -20.66 -3.37 37.09
N CYS A 681 -20.54 -2.05 36.92
CA CYS A 681 -21.62 -1.17 36.47
C CYS A 681 -21.70 -1.02 34.93
N MET A 682 -20.74 -1.59 34.20
CA MET A 682 -20.73 -1.59 32.75
C MET A 682 -21.65 -2.69 32.22
N GLY A 683 -22.52 -2.34 31.28
CA GLY A 683 -23.46 -3.29 30.70
C GLY A 683 -22.80 -4.36 29.84
N HIS A 684 -21.70 -4.04 29.15
CA HIS A 684 -21.05 -4.97 28.21
C HIS A 684 -19.55 -4.69 28.08
N PHE A 685 -18.75 -5.77 28.02
CA PHE A 685 -17.35 -5.73 27.62
C PHE A 685 -17.18 -6.45 26.28
N GLU A 686 -16.48 -5.80 25.36
CA GLU A 686 -16.14 -6.38 24.05
C GLU A 686 -14.61 -6.39 23.88
N LEU A 687 -14.03 -7.55 23.55
CA LEU A 687 -12.63 -7.64 23.11
C LEU A 687 -12.57 -8.08 21.66
N PHE A 688 -11.67 -7.41 20.95
CA PHE A 688 -11.41 -7.62 19.54
C PHE A 688 -9.99 -8.12 19.35
N ILE A 689 -9.86 -9.33 18.82
CA ILE A 689 -8.58 -9.97 18.48
C ILE A 689 -8.46 -10.03 16.96
N LEU A 690 -7.37 -9.46 16.42
CA LEU A 690 -7.07 -9.47 14.99
C LEU A 690 -6.39 -10.79 14.60
N THR A 691 -7.10 -11.61 13.84
CA THR A 691 -6.58 -12.90 13.35
C THR A 691 -6.41 -12.91 11.83
N ASN A 692 -5.44 -13.68 11.34
CA ASN A 692 -5.08 -13.74 9.92
C ASN A 692 -5.01 -15.20 9.42
N PHE A 693 -6.03 -16.01 9.75
CA PHE A 693 -6.12 -17.43 9.38
C PHE A 693 -6.89 -17.66 8.06
N GLN A 694 -6.57 -18.75 7.34
CA GLN A 694 -7.28 -19.16 6.10
C GLN A 694 -8.48 -20.08 6.36
N ASP A 695 -8.49 -20.83 7.46
CA ASP A 695 -9.59 -21.72 7.85
C ASP A 695 -10.25 -21.20 9.12
N GLU A 696 -11.26 -20.36 8.91
CA GLU A 696 -11.90 -19.53 9.92
C GLU A 696 -12.72 -20.34 10.94
N ARG A 697 -13.29 -21.47 10.52
CA ARG A 697 -14.27 -22.21 11.34
C ARG A 697 -13.63 -23.20 12.30
N GLU A 698 -12.52 -23.82 11.90
CA GLU A 698 -11.83 -24.83 12.71
C GLU A 698 -11.12 -24.17 13.89
N PHE A 699 -10.38 -23.07 13.63
CA PHE A 699 -9.75 -22.28 14.70
C PHE A 699 -10.75 -21.71 15.71
N LEU A 700 -11.90 -21.19 15.25
CA LEU A 700 -12.94 -20.66 16.14
C LEU A 700 -13.62 -21.77 16.96
N ALA A 701 -13.76 -22.98 16.39
CA ALA A 701 -14.33 -24.12 17.11
C ALA A 701 -13.38 -24.61 18.20
N ASP A 702 -12.09 -24.76 17.89
CA ASP A 702 -11.05 -25.16 18.84
C ASP A 702 -10.93 -24.13 19.98
N LEU A 703 -10.94 -22.83 19.64
CA LEU A 703 -10.92 -21.74 20.62
C LEU A 703 -12.16 -21.75 21.53
N ALA A 704 -13.35 -22.01 20.97
CA ALA A 704 -14.57 -22.08 21.76
C ALA A 704 -14.58 -23.29 22.71
N GLU A 705 -14.05 -24.44 22.27
CA GLU A 705 -13.94 -25.65 23.09
C GLU A 705 -12.96 -25.44 24.26
N GLU A 706 -11.78 -24.89 23.99
CA GLU A 706 -10.73 -24.68 24.99
C GLU A 706 -11.11 -23.59 26.03
N ILE A 707 -11.82 -22.53 25.61
CA ILE A 707 -12.36 -21.54 26.56
C ILE A 707 -13.48 -22.15 27.42
N ASN A 708 -14.34 -23.00 26.86
CA ASN A 708 -15.42 -23.66 27.63
C ASN A 708 -14.86 -24.63 28.68
N GLU A 709 -13.85 -25.43 28.35
CA GLU A 709 -13.20 -26.34 29.31
C GLU A 709 -12.58 -25.58 30.49
N LEU A 710 -12.00 -24.40 30.25
CA LEU A 710 -11.39 -23.59 31.30
C LEU A 710 -12.41 -22.82 32.16
N LEU A 711 -13.52 -22.37 31.57
CA LEU A 711 -14.63 -21.76 32.33
C LEU A 711 -15.34 -22.77 33.25
N GLU A 712 -15.29 -24.06 32.92
CA GLU A 712 -15.79 -25.13 33.80
C GLU A 712 -14.85 -25.43 34.99
N MET A 713 -13.57 -25.03 34.92
CA MET A 713 -12.59 -25.26 35.99
C MET A 713 -12.61 -24.19 37.09
N ASP A 714 -13.11 -22.98 36.83
CA ASP A 714 -13.18 -21.90 37.82
C ASP A 714 -14.57 -21.90 38.49
N ASP A 715 -14.64 -22.47 39.70
CA ASP A 715 -15.88 -22.85 40.43
C ASP A 715 -16.74 -21.66 40.93
N LYS A 716 -16.64 -20.48 40.28
CA LYS A 716 -17.44 -19.29 40.53
C LYS A 716 -18.23 -18.91 39.29
N LYS A 717 -19.53 -19.24 39.34
CA LYS A 717 -20.58 -18.87 38.38
C LYS A 717 -20.50 -17.40 37.93
N GLU A 718 -19.95 -17.17 36.75
CA GLU A 718 -20.44 -16.18 35.79
C GLU A 718 -20.56 -16.92 34.46
N ARG A 719 -21.78 -17.12 33.95
CA ARG A 719 -21.96 -17.68 32.61
C ARG A 719 -21.47 -16.65 31.61
N VAL A 720 -20.27 -16.83 31.07
CA VAL A 720 -19.77 -16.05 29.95
C VAL A 720 -20.51 -16.52 28.70
N ALA A 721 -21.45 -15.73 28.20
CA ALA A 721 -22.07 -15.98 26.90
C ALA A 721 -21.08 -15.57 25.79
N LEU A 722 -20.32 -16.54 25.30
CA LEU A 722 -19.31 -16.34 24.27
C LEU A 722 -19.98 -16.33 22.88
N ASP A 723 -20.40 -15.16 22.41
CA ASP A 723 -20.88 -14.97 21.04
C ASP A 723 -19.71 -14.57 20.12
N LEU A 724 -19.14 -15.55 19.41
CA LEU A 724 -18.12 -15.33 18.38
C LEU A 724 -18.78 -14.82 17.09
N GLU A 725 -18.91 -13.51 16.96
CA GLU A 725 -19.31 -12.88 15.69
C GLU A 725 -18.08 -12.58 14.81
N THR A 726 -18.17 -12.97 13.54
CA THR A 726 -17.19 -12.58 12.51
C THR A 726 -17.55 -11.21 11.95
N ILE A 727 -16.70 -10.22 12.19
CA ILE A 727 -16.84 -8.88 11.58
C ILE A 727 -15.66 -8.65 10.63
N CYS A 728 -15.95 -8.38 9.35
CA CYS A 728 -14.94 -7.97 8.39
C CYS A 728 -14.70 -6.45 8.47
N ASP A 729 -13.49 -6.03 8.81
CA ASP A 729 -13.03 -4.64 8.67
C ASP A 729 -11.78 -4.59 7.76
N GLU A 730 -11.41 -3.40 7.27
CA GLU A 730 -10.36 -3.16 6.26
C GLU A 730 -8.95 -3.69 6.63
N ALA A 731 -8.74 -4.20 7.85
CA ALA A 731 -7.45 -4.64 8.39
C ALA A 731 -7.35 -6.13 8.80
N GLY A 732 -8.41 -6.94 8.69
CA GLY A 732 -8.37 -8.38 9.05
C GLY A 732 -9.61 -8.90 9.78
N PHE A 733 -9.55 -10.15 10.27
CA PHE A 733 -10.64 -10.80 11.00
C PHE A 733 -10.68 -10.38 12.46
N LEU A 734 -11.87 -10.08 12.96
CA LEU A 734 -12.15 -9.71 14.33
C LEU A 734 -12.95 -10.82 15.01
N ALA A 735 -12.36 -11.49 16.01
CA ALA A 735 -13.13 -12.30 16.95
C ALA A 735 -13.70 -11.37 18.02
N LYS A 736 -15.03 -11.33 18.15
CA LYS A 736 -15.74 -10.58 19.17
C LYS A 736 -15.99 -11.49 20.38
N LEU A 737 -15.53 -11.07 21.55
CA LEU A 737 -15.83 -11.72 22.82
C LEU A 737 -16.79 -10.84 23.61
N LEU A 738 -17.97 -11.37 23.94
CA LEU A 738 -19.01 -10.67 24.70
C LEU A 738 -19.06 -11.18 26.14
N LEU A 739 -19.01 -10.25 27.10
CA LEU A 739 -19.35 -10.52 28.50
C LEU A 739 -20.66 -9.78 28.83
N GLN A 740 -21.75 -10.52 28.98
CA GLN A 740 -23.07 -9.99 29.38
C GLN A 740 -23.33 -10.22 30.88
N PRO A 741 -23.95 -9.28 31.60
CA PRO A 741 -24.47 -9.50 32.94
C PRO A 741 -25.72 -10.40 32.90
N ASP A 742 -25.90 -11.22 33.95
CA ASP A 742 -27.13 -12.00 34.19
C ASP A 742 -28.33 -11.09 34.52
#